data_AF-A0A7Z9BS33-F1
#
_entry.id   AF-A0A7Z9BS33-F1
#
_cell.length_a   1.000
_cell.length_b   1.000
_cell.length_c   1.000
_cell.angle_alpha   90.00
_cell.angle_beta   90.00
_cell.angle_gamma   90.00
#
_symmetry.space_group_name_H-M   'P 1'
#
loop_
_entity.id
_entity.type
_entity.pdbx_description
1 polymer ?
#
loop_
_entity_poly.entity_id
_entity_poly.type
_entity_poly.pdbx_seq_one_letter_code
_entity_poly.pdbx_strand_id
1 'polypeptide(L)'
;MDAKAALEWIDQLIFEHQGKHLNDLEREVFIGSWEGKSYPEIYPLNPSYIEKYVGYKLWQKISQTFGEKVTKKTIRGAVERYQNQDNFVQLSEIPRELLQLSPHCYRVFISHGNTELNIHFAQQLEAVLIQVGHSVFLAAWEVTRSQLNQQETDFLAEIDTELKHCDYFILLLSPQSTLSEMVIEELRQIRELQDTHPHRLPIIIPIWVNCPANLALNHDLRSYLLGTVQRTWTGQQDTTLIIQEILVFLQESIPESPQQNLQLNWDESELEEHLNLAIESHQLSSVSSLSIKPIYSSEIPSPLPVAEPELPSGQVRLESAFYIKRVPHEDQCYHEMIHPGALIRLKAPRQMGKTSLMARILEQGREQGYRTVPLSFQHADKSIFTNLNHLLQWLCSKVTRKLKLDYHVPDYWSNTFGSKDNCTAYFEDYLLSESNTPLVLGLDEVDRVFQYPNIADDFFSLLRAWYEEANYGGGDSELWEKLRLVIVHSTEVYIPLDINQSPFNVGLPIELTEFTATQVNELAHRHGLNWGDIEVETLMRIVGGHPYLVRVALYHLVQYSMSLEQFAEIAPTEAGIYGDHLRRHLWNLQQHPELAQAFYQVVCSSQPVELESILAFKLHSLGLVHLQGNEVTPRFELYQNYFGHRLMIKT
;
A
#
# COMPACT_ATOMS: atom_id res chain seq x y z
N MET A 1 20.88 21.38 -21.86
CA MET A 1 19.47 21.28 -21.46
C MET A 1 18.75 22.58 -21.80
N ASP A 2 17.54 22.52 -22.35
CA ASP A 2 16.71 23.73 -22.57
C ASP A 2 16.04 24.22 -21.28
N ALA A 3 15.42 25.40 -21.29
CA ALA A 3 14.88 26.03 -20.07
C ALA A 3 13.70 25.27 -19.47
N LYS A 4 12.90 24.59 -20.30
CA LYS A 4 11.70 23.90 -19.86
C LYS A 4 12.06 22.54 -19.24
N ALA A 5 12.95 21.80 -19.90
CA ALA A 5 13.53 20.58 -19.36
C ALA A 5 14.29 20.85 -18.04
N ALA A 6 15.03 21.96 -17.96
CA ALA A 6 15.71 22.36 -16.72
C ALA A 6 14.75 22.69 -15.58
N LEU A 7 13.60 23.31 -15.91
CA LEU A 7 12.57 23.63 -14.93
C LEU A 7 11.92 22.36 -14.40
N GLU A 8 11.46 21.48 -15.29
CA GLU A 8 10.80 20.23 -14.91
C GLU A 8 11.72 19.37 -14.04
N TRP A 9 13.01 19.30 -14.40
CA TRP A 9 14.02 18.60 -13.61
C TRP A 9 14.24 19.21 -12.21
N ILE A 10 14.42 20.53 -12.10
CA ILE A 10 14.61 21.18 -10.79
C ILE A 10 13.35 21.11 -9.92
N ASP A 11 12.17 21.27 -10.53
CA ASP A 11 10.90 21.24 -9.82
C ASP A 11 10.66 19.86 -9.20
N GLN A 12 10.96 18.79 -9.94
CA GLN A 12 10.91 17.42 -9.46
C GLN A 12 11.91 17.21 -8.31
N LEU A 13 13.15 17.65 -8.47
CA LEU A 13 14.19 17.49 -7.44
C LEU A 13 13.84 18.27 -6.15
N ILE A 14 13.26 19.47 -6.24
CA ILE A 14 12.80 20.23 -5.07
C ILE A 14 11.61 19.55 -4.40
N PHE A 15 10.68 19.02 -5.18
CA PHE A 15 9.56 18.25 -4.65
C PHE A 15 10.06 17.02 -3.89
N GLU A 16 11.05 16.30 -4.40
CA GLU A 16 11.66 15.15 -3.75
C GLU A 16 12.36 15.52 -2.43
N HIS A 17 13.00 16.68 -2.37
CA HIS A 17 13.76 17.11 -1.18
C HIS A 17 12.91 17.79 -0.10
N GLN A 18 11.80 18.45 -0.49
CA GLN A 18 11.01 19.32 0.40
C GLN A 18 9.51 19.00 0.42
N GLY A 19 9.06 18.04 -0.38
CA GLY A 19 7.65 17.63 -0.48
C GLY A 19 6.73 18.66 -1.14
N LYS A 20 7.27 19.70 -1.78
CA LYS A 20 6.50 20.80 -2.40
C LYS A 20 7.09 21.24 -3.73
N HIS A 21 6.25 21.31 -4.76
CA HIS A 21 6.61 21.88 -6.06
C HIS A 21 6.81 23.41 -5.99
N LEU A 22 7.51 23.94 -6.98
CA LEU A 22 7.60 25.36 -7.28
C LEU A 22 6.24 25.90 -7.71
N ASN A 23 5.85 27.04 -7.14
CA ASN A 23 4.63 27.74 -7.60
C ASN A 23 4.83 28.41 -8.96
N ASP A 24 3.75 28.81 -9.62
CA ASP A 24 3.78 29.38 -10.98
C ASP A 24 4.76 30.56 -11.12
N LEU A 25 4.79 31.44 -10.11
CA LEU A 25 5.69 32.60 -10.11
C LEU A 25 7.16 32.19 -9.97
N GLU A 26 7.46 31.17 -9.16
CA GLU A 26 8.80 30.59 -9.03
C GLU A 26 9.24 29.92 -10.34
N ARG A 27 8.33 29.22 -11.03
CA ARG A 27 8.57 28.60 -12.34
C ARG A 27 8.88 29.64 -13.41
N GLU A 28 8.10 30.72 -13.48
CA GLU A 28 8.36 31.84 -14.40
C GLU A 28 9.70 32.52 -14.12
N VAL A 29 10.01 32.76 -12.85
CA VAL A 29 11.29 33.35 -12.44
C VAL A 29 12.45 32.44 -12.78
N PHE A 30 12.29 31.13 -12.64
CA PHE A 30 13.28 30.14 -13.02
C PHE A 30 13.55 30.18 -14.53
N ILE A 31 12.51 30.02 -15.37
CA ILE A 31 12.64 30.02 -16.83
C ILE A 31 13.28 31.33 -17.30
N GLY A 32 12.75 32.46 -16.85
CA GLY A 32 13.25 33.77 -17.25
C GLY A 32 14.70 33.98 -16.82
N SER A 33 15.09 33.49 -15.65
CA SER A 33 16.48 33.51 -15.18
C SER A 33 17.38 32.58 -15.98
N TRP A 34 16.88 31.40 -16.35
CA TRP A 34 17.59 30.46 -17.20
C TRP A 34 17.85 31.08 -18.57
N GLU A 35 16.90 31.80 -19.15
CA GLU A 35 17.02 32.50 -20.44
C GLU A 35 17.86 33.79 -20.38
N GLY A 36 18.32 34.20 -19.19
CA GLY A 36 19.13 35.40 -19.01
C GLY A 36 18.35 36.71 -18.95
N LYS A 37 17.02 36.66 -18.83
CA LYS A 37 16.15 37.83 -18.68
C LYS A 37 16.36 38.49 -17.32
N SER A 38 16.32 39.81 -17.25
CA SER A 38 16.29 40.60 -16.03
C SER A 38 14.92 40.51 -15.33
N TYR A 39 14.83 40.75 -14.01
CA TYR A 39 13.53 40.68 -13.32
C TYR A 39 12.44 41.60 -13.91
N PRO A 40 12.77 42.82 -14.40
CA PRO A 40 11.82 43.65 -15.14
C PRO A 40 11.29 43.03 -16.45
N GLU A 41 12.07 42.18 -17.11
CA GLU A 41 11.66 41.49 -18.34
C GLU A 41 10.84 40.23 -18.07
N ILE A 42 11.02 39.61 -16.90
CA ILE A 42 10.25 38.42 -16.47
C ILE A 42 8.85 38.84 -16.03
N TYR A 43 8.76 39.91 -15.24
CA TYR A 43 7.49 40.38 -14.69
C TYR A 43 7.43 41.91 -14.62
N PRO A 44 6.99 42.58 -15.70
CA PRO A 44 7.03 44.04 -15.83
C PRO A 44 6.15 44.79 -14.82
N LEU A 45 5.10 44.15 -14.30
CA LEU A 45 4.09 44.77 -13.44
C LEU A 45 4.64 45.13 -12.05
N ASN A 46 5.56 44.32 -11.49
CA ASN A 46 6.22 44.62 -10.21
C ASN A 46 7.59 43.90 -10.07
N PRO A 47 8.63 44.41 -10.75
CA PRO A 47 9.95 43.76 -10.76
C PRO A 47 10.61 43.68 -9.37
N SER A 48 10.33 44.68 -8.52
CA SER A 48 10.91 44.79 -7.18
C SER A 48 10.40 43.72 -6.21
N TYR A 49 9.14 43.30 -6.35
CA TYR A 49 8.55 42.22 -5.57
C TYR A 49 9.14 40.86 -5.95
N ILE A 50 9.25 40.62 -7.26
CA ILE A 50 9.85 39.39 -7.79
C ILE A 50 11.29 39.23 -7.32
N GLU A 51 12.11 40.27 -7.43
CA GLU A 51 13.51 40.21 -7.01
C GLU A 51 13.67 39.94 -5.51
N LYS A 52 12.92 40.66 -4.67
CA LYS A 52 13.11 40.63 -3.21
C LYS A 52 12.45 39.44 -2.51
N TYR A 53 11.36 38.90 -3.04
CA TYR A 53 10.55 37.91 -2.34
C TYR A 53 10.46 36.57 -3.05
N VAL A 54 10.31 36.56 -4.37
CA VAL A 54 10.04 35.33 -5.13
C VAL A 54 11.35 34.71 -5.59
N GLY A 55 12.19 35.49 -6.29
CA GLY A 55 13.53 35.07 -6.68
C GLY A 55 14.40 34.73 -5.49
N TYR A 56 14.41 35.57 -4.44
CA TYR A 56 15.17 35.29 -3.21
C TYR A 56 14.83 33.92 -2.59
N LYS A 57 13.53 33.61 -2.43
CA LYS A 57 13.08 32.32 -1.87
C LYS A 57 13.40 31.15 -2.81
N LEU A 58 13.19 31.32 -4.11
CA LEU A 58 13.53 30.32 -5.12
C LEU A 58 15.02 29.93 -5.05
N TRP A 59 15.91 30.91 -5.03
CA TRP A 59 17.34 30.64 -4.97
C TRP A 59 17.77 30.01 -3.65
N GLN A 60 17.10 30.33 -2.54
CA GLN A 60 17.32 29.64 -1.27
C GLN A 60 16.88 28.17 -1.33
N LYS A 61 15.70 27.88 -1.88
CA LYS A 61 15.22 26.50 -2.06
C LYS A 61 16.20 25.68 -2.89
N ILE A 62 16.57 26.19 -4.07
CA ILE A 62 17.53 25.50 -4.96
C ILE A 62 18.90 25.34 -4.27
N SER A 63 19.37 26.35 -3.53
CA SER A 63 20.64 26.24 -2.80
C SER A 63 20.61 25.17 -1.71
N GLN A 64 19.48 25.03 -1.01
CA GLN A 64 19.29 23.98 -0.01
C GLN A 64 19.26 22.59 -0.66
N THR A 65 18.55 22.45 -1.78
CA THR A 65 18.49 21.20 -2.55
C THR A 65 19.86 20.79 -3.09
N PHE A 66 20.67 21.74 -3.56
CA PHE A 66 21.95 21.44 -4.20
C PHE A 66 23.11 21.34 -3.20
N GLY A 67 22.91 21.78 -1.96
CA GLY A 67 23.98 21.87 -0.96
C GLY A 67 25.05 22.93 -1.27
N GLU A 68 24.90 23.72 -2.33
CA GLU A 68 25.78 24.84 -2.70
C GLU A 68 24.99 26.15 -2.89
N LYS A 69 25.68 27.29 -2.80
CA LYS A 69 25.03 28.60 -2.99
C LYS A 69 24.69 28.83 -4.46
N VAL A 70 23.41 28.76 -4.80
CA VAL A 70 22.87 29.01 -6.13
C VAL A 70 22.25 30.41 -6.20
N THR A 71 22.47 31.09 -7.32
CA THR A 71 21.92 32.42 -7.61
C THR A 71 21.41 32.46 -9.04
N LYS A 72 20.63 33.49 -9.38
CA LYS A 72 20.17 33.75 -10.75
C LYS A 72 21.26 33.62 -11.83
N LYS A 73 22.49 34.05 -11.54
CA LYS A 73 23.60 34.01 -12.50
C LYS A 73 24.35 32.68 -12.53
N THR A 74 24.23 31.88 -11.46
CA THR A 74 25.00 30.65 -11.29
C THR A 74 24.18 29.38 -11.51
N ILE A 75 22.85 29.49 -11.68
CA ILE A 75 21.94 28.35 -11.81
C ILE A 75 22.34 27.37 -12.91
N ARG A 76 22.64 27.83 -14.13
CA ARG A 76 23.05 26.93 -15.22
C ARG A 76 24.28 26.11 -14.86
N GLY A 77 25.31 26.77 -14.35
CA GLY A 77 26.54 26.10 -13.93
C GLY A 77 26.35 25.20 -12.71
N ALA A 78 25.43 25.55 -11.79
CA ALA A 78 25.07 24.71 -10.66
C ALA A 78 24.38 23.42 -11.12
N VAL A 79 23.44 23.53 -12.05
CA VAL A 79 22.78 22.37 -12.67
C VAL A 79 23.78 21.49 -13.40
N GLU A 80 24.64 22.08 -14.23
CA GLU A 80 25.69 21.34 -14.93
C GLU A 80 26.65 20.66 -13.95
N ARG A 81 27.02 21.30 -12.83
CA ARG A 81 27.89 20.67 -11.82
C ARG A 81 27.19 19.54 -11.08
N TYR A 82 25.93 19.73 -10.69
CA TYR A 82 25.14 18.70 -10.01
C TYR A 82 25.01 17.47 -10.91
N GLN A 83 24.60 17.66 -12.18
CA GLN A 83 24.52 16.60 -13.19
C GLN A 83 25.87 15.95 -13.52
N ASN A 84 26.99 16.65 -13.34
CA ASN A 84 28.33 16.10 -13.55
C ASN A 84 28.95 15.47 -12.29
N GLN A 85 28.49 15.86 -11.09
CA GLN A 85 28.80 15.15 -9.84
C GLN A 85 28.06 13.80 -9.76
N ASP A 86 26.95 13.65 -10.51
CA ASP A 86 26.18 12.41 -10.67
C ASP A 86 26.86 11.32 -11.54
N ASN A 87 28.13 11.48 -11.94
CA ASN A 87 28.85 10.42 -12.65
C ASN A 87 29.47 9.40 -11.67
N PHE A 88 28.69 8.35 -11.36
CA PHE A 88 29.07 7.10 -10.69
C PHE A 88 29.59 7.26 -9.24
N VAL A 89 29.29 6.28 -8.39
CA VAL A 89 30.18 6.01 -7.24
C VAL A 89 31.58 5.90 -7.84
N GLN A 90 32.51 6.78 -7.45
CA GLN A 90 33.90 6.53 -7.81
C GLN A 90 34.26 5.21 -7.12
N LEU A 91 34.33 4.12 -7.87
CA LEU A 91 34.70 2.78 -7.39
C LEU A 91 36.00 2.76 -6.58
N SER A 92 36.80 3.85 -6.64
CA SER A 92 37.93 4.10 -5.74
C SER A 92 37.56 4.32 -4.27
N GLU A 93 36.31 4.64 -3.94
CA GLU A 93 35.83 4.85 -2.56
C GLU A 93 35.35 3.55 -1.89
N ILE A 94 35.08 2.49 -2.67
CA ILE A 94 34.78 1.17 -2.14
C ILE A 94 36.12 0.43 -1.90
N PRO A 95 36.36 -0.14 -0.70
CA PRO A 95 37.54 -0.95 -0.42
C PRO A 95 37.74 -2.03 -1.48
N ARG A 96 38.97 -2.15 -2.01
CA ARG A 96 39.29 -3.10 -3.10
C ARG A 96 39.04 -4.55 -2.69
N GLU A 97 39.07 -4.84 -1.40
CA GLU A 97 38.77 -6.14 -0.82
C GLU A 97 37.30 -6.56 -1.08
N LEU A 98 36.37 -5.60 -1.06
CA LEU A 98 34.95 -5.85 -1.31
C LEU A 98 34.60 -5.95 -2.79
N LEU A 99 35.45 -5.39 -3.67
CA LEU A 99 35.30 -5.45 -5.12
C LEU A 99 35.92 -6.72 -5.75
N GLN A 100 36.40 -7.65 -4.94
CA GLN A 100 36.87 -8.95 -5.42
C GLN A 100 35.69 -9.82 -5.83
N LEU A 101 35.88 -10.66 -6.87
CA LEU A 101 34.85 -11.59 -7.31
C LEU A 101 34.37 -12.46 -6.15
N SER A 102 33.06 -12.46 -5.92
CA SER A 102 32.45 -13.29 -4.90
C SER A 102 32.67 -14.78 -5.22
N PRO A 103 32.95 -15.62 -4.22
CA PRO A 103 33.06 -17.06 -4.43
C PRO A 103 31.72 -17.70 -4.85
N HIS A 104 30.60 -17.00 -4.63
CA HIS A 104 29.25 -17.44 -4.99
C HIS A 104 28.59 -16.45 -5.96
N CYS A 105 27.99 -16.96 -7.03
CA CYS A 105 27.17 -16.16 -7.93
C CYS A 105 25.71 -16.23 -7.50
N TYR A 106 25.28 -15.23 -6.74
CA TYR A 106 23.88 -15.03 -6.39
C TYR A 106 23.09 -14.33 -7.49
N ARG A 107 21.80 -14.66 -7.57
CA ARG A 107 20.80 -13.95 -8.37
C ARG A 107 20.12 -12.90 -7.50
N VAL A 108 20.28 -11.64 -7.85
CA VAL A 108 19.78 -10.50 -7.09
C VAL A 108 18.69 -9.79 -7.89
N PHE A 109 17.49 -9.72 -7.35
CA PHE A 109 16.40 -8.91 -7.88
C PHE A 109 16.39 -7.56 -7.17
N ILE A 110 16.38 -6.45 -7.91
CA ILE A 110 16.28 -5.10 -7.35
C ILE A 110 14.94 -4.50 -7.77
N SER A 111 13.99 -4.40 -6.82
CA SER A 111 12.73 -3.68 -7.00
C SER A 111 12.90 -2.23 -6.57
N HIS A 112 12.54 -1.30 -7.44
CA HIS A 112 12.60 0.11 -7.14
C HIS A 112 11.32 0.86 -7.56
N GLY A 113 10.89 1.79 -6.70
CA GLY A 113 9.81 2.71 -7.05
C GLY A 113 10.25 3.72 -8.13
N ASN A 114 9.28 4.46 -8.67
CA ASN A 114 9.48 5.42 -9.75
C ASN A 114 9.96 6.81 -9.29
N THR A 115 11.03 6.89 -8.49
CA THR A 115 11.68 8.18 -8.20
C THR A 115 13.04 8.21 -8.87
N GLU A 116 13.47 9.36 -9.41
CA GLU A 116 14.77 9.45 -10.09
C GLU A 116 15.92 9.04 -9.15
N LEU A 117 15.81 9.40 -7.87
CA LEU A 117 16.74 8.98 -6.82
C LEU A 117 16.79 7.45 -6.64
N ASN A 118 15.64 6.77 -6.62
CA ASN A 118 15.58 5.31 -6.58
C ASN A 118 16.25 4.70 -7.81
N ILE A 119 15.95 5.20 -9.01
CA ILE A 119 16.50 4.69 -10.27
C ILE A 119 18.02 4.80 -10.26
N HIS A 120 18.54 5.97 -9.89
CA HIS A 120 19.97 6.21 -9.86
C HIS A 120 20.68 5.34 -8.83
N PHE A 121 20.16 5.27 -7.60
CA PHE A 121 20.73 4.40 -6.56
C PHE A 121 20.67 2.92 -6.97
N ALA A 122 19.58 2.48 -7.60
CA ALA A 122 19.43 1.10 -8.08
C ALA A 122 20.43 0.77 -9.20
N GLN A 123 20.65 1.66 -10.16
CA GLN A 123 21.64 1.50 -11.24
C GLN A 123 23.08 1.45 -10.70
N GLN A 124 23.39 2.26 -9.69
CA GLN A 124 24.70 2.21 -9.03
C GLN A 124 24.90 0.88 -8.31
N LEU A 125 23.88 0.41 -7.60
CA LEU A 125 23.91 -0.88 -6.91
C LEU A 125 24.05 -2.05 -7.90
N GLU A 126 23.28 -2.04 -8.99
CA GLU A 126 23.37 -3.00 -10.09
C GLU A 126 24.80 -3.09 -10.65
N ALA A 127 25.39 -1.95 -11.02
CA ALA A 127 26.72 -1.89 -11.60
C ALA A 127 27.79 -2.52 -10.69
N VAL A 128 27.72 -2.25 -9.37
CA VAL A 128 28.67 -2.80 -8.39
C VAL A 128 28.46 -4.30 -8.18
N LEU A 129 27.21 -4.76 -8.10
CA LEU A 129 26.90 -6.18 -7.90
C LEU A 129 27.31 -7.04 -9.11
N ILE A 130 27.08 -6.55 -10.33
CA ILE A 130 27.56 -7.22 -11.55
C ILE A 130 29.09 -7.30 -11.57
N GLN A 131 29.79 -6.23 -11.17
CA GLN A 131 31.25 -6.21 -11.11
C GLN A 131 31.82 -7.25 -10.13
N VAL A 132 31.13 -7.50 -9.02
CA VAL A 132 31.52 -8.49 -8.01
C VAL A 132 31.12 -9.92 -8.42
N GLY A 133 30.44 -10.09 -9.56
CA GLY A 133 30.16 -11.39 -10.18
C GLY A 133 28.77 -11.97 -9.87
N HIS A 134 27.83 -11.15 -9.40
CA HIS A 134 26.44 -11.53 -9.20
C HIS A 134 25.59 -11.31 -10.47
N SER A 135 24.53 -12.10 -10.63
CA SER A 135 23.52 -11.90 -11.67
C SER A 135 22.46 -10.96 -11.11
N VAL A 136 22.22 -9.82 -11.77
CA VAL A 136 21.28 -8.81 -11.28
C VAL A 136 20.13 -8.63 -12.26
N PHE A 137 18.91 -8.62 -11.75
CA PHE A 137 17.72 -8.20 -12.47
C PHE A 137 17.19 -6.90 -11.85
N LEU A 138 17.20 -5.81 -12.61
CA LEU A 138 16.69 -4.51 -12.19
C LEU A 138 15.24 -4.34 -12.66
N ALA A 139 14.29 -4.42 -11.74
CA ALA A 139 12.87 -4.28 -12.04
C ALA A 139 12.48 -2.80 -12.16
N ALA A 140 12.65 -2.27 -13.37
CA ALA A 140 12.25 -0.92 -13.70
C ALA A 140 10.82 -0.91 -14.25
N TRP A 141 9.84 -0.75 -13.36
CA TRP A 141 8.40 -0.72 -13.68
C TRP A 141 8.00 0.32 -14.74
N GLU A 142 8.87 1.26 -15.14
CA GLU A 142 8.59 2.30 -16.14
C GLU A 142 9.61 2.46 -17.29
N VAL A 143 10.59 1.57 -17.48
CA VAL A 143 11.47 1.66 -18.67
C VAL A 143 10.82 0.97 -19.88
N THR A 144 9.69 1.53 -20.32
CA THR A 144 9.15 1.32 -21.67
C THR A 144 8.52 2.59 -22.24
N ARG A 145 9.06 3.79 -21.92
CA ARG A 145 8.64 5.07 -22.54
C ARG A 145 8.86 5.12 -24.06
N SER A 146 9.56 4.16 -24.64
CA SER A 146 9.67 4.05 -26.09
C SER A 146 9.93 2.60 -26.48
N GLN A 147 8.88 1.76 -26.55
CA GLN A 147 8.58 1.07 -27.81
C GLN A 147 7.44 0.04 -27.79
N LEU A 148 6.80 -0.45 -26.74
CA LEU A 148 6.16 -1.78 -26.90
C LEU A 148 4.77 -2.01 -26.33
N ASN A 149 3.84 -2.30 -27.23
CA ASN A 149 2.58 -2.99 -26.92
C ASN A 149 2.75 -4.53 -26.83
N GLN A 150 3.96 -5.08 -27.00
CA GLN A 150 4.23 -6.54 -27.08
C GLN A 150 5.31 -7.07 -26.10
N GLN A 151 6.14 -6.21 -25.47
CA GLN A 151 7.15 -6.65 -24.49
C GLN A 151 6.61 -6.69 -23.05
N GLU A 152 5.46 -6.09 -22.75
CA GLU A 152 4.93 -6.03 -21.37
C GLU A 152 4.47 -7.41 -20.85
N THR A 153 3.85 -8.24 -21.70
CA THR A 153 3.52 -9.63 -21.32
C THR A 153 4.76 -10.48 -21.08
N ASP A 154 5.81 -10.21 -21.86
CA ASP A 154 7.09 -10.90 -21.72
C ASP A 154 7.81 -10.41 -20.44
N PHE A 155 7.70 -9.13 -20.10
CA PHE A 155 8.33 -8.52 -18.91
C PHE A 155 7.72 -9.01 -17.59
N LEU A 156 6.39 -9.08 -17.46
CA LEU A 156 5.78 -9.62 -16.23
C LEU A 156 6.07 -11.13 -16.06
N ALA A 157 6.14 -11.88 -17.16
CA ALA A 157 6.58 -13.28 -17.13
C ALA A 157 8.07 -13.42 -16.78
N GLU A 158 8.90 -12.47 -17.23
CA GLU A 158 10.30 -12.35 -16.85
C GLU A 158 10.43 -12.04 -15.35
N ILE A 159 9.66 -11.10 -14.81
CA ILE A 159 9.59 -10.80 -13.37
C ILE A 159 9.24 -12.06 -12.57
N ASP A 160 8.19 -12.78 -12.95
CA ASP A 160 7.81 -14.03 -12.26
C ASP A 160 8.94 -15.07 -12.30
N THR A 161 9.61 -15.19 -13.45
CA THR A 161 10.76 -16.08 -13.61
C THR A 161 11.91 -15.65 -12.69
N GLU A 162 12.27 -14.38 -12.68
CA GLU A 162 13.37 -13.86 -11.88
C GLU A 162 13.07 -13.90 -10.38
N LEU A 163 11.84 -13.58 -9.96
CA LEU A 163 11.41 -13.71 -8.57
C LEU A 163 11.51 -15.15 -8.06
N LYS A 164 11.10 -16.14 -8.88
CA LYS A 164 11.17 -17.57 -8.52
C LYS A 164 12.60 -18.10 -8.37
N HIS A 165 13.57 -17.47 -9.03
CA HIS A 165 14.96 -17.95 -9.04
C HIS A 165 15.94 -17.03 -8.31
N CYS A 166 15.51 -15.85 -7.86
CA CYS A 166 16.40 -14.95 -7.13
C CYS A 166 16.73 -15.50 -5.74
N ASP A 167 17.95 -15.24 -5.30
CA ASP A 167 18.45 -15.57 -3.97
C ASP A 167 18.20 -14.38 -3.01
N TYR A 168 18.34 -13.16 -3.54
CA TYR A 168 18.16 -11.92 -2.80
C TYR A 168 17.19 -10.99 -3.53
N PHE A 169 16.28 -10.38 -2.78
CA PHE A 169 15.36 -9.35 -3.26
C PHE A 169 15.63 -8.05 -2.52
N ILE A 170 16.23 -7.08 -3.21
CA ILE A 170 16.51 -5.74 -2.70
C ILE A 170 15.33 -4.85 -3.05
N LEU A 171 14.71 -4.24 -2.04
CA LEU A 171 13.53 -3.40 -2.20
C LEU A 171 13.82 -1.95 -1.82
N LEU A 172 13.75 -1.04 -2.78
CA LEU A 172 13.92 0.40 -2.55
C LEU A 172 12.57 1.07 -2.23
N LEU A 173 12.42 1.52 -0.99
CA LEU A 173 11.19 2.08 -0.43
C LEU A 173 11.29 3.61 -0.29
N SER A 174 10.68 4.36 -1.21
CA SER A 174 10.46 5.80 -1.06
C SER A 174 9.07 6.06 -0.47
N PRO A 175 8.77 7.29 0.02
CA PRO A 175 7.45 7.61 0.53
C PRO A 175 6.31 7.24 -0.44
N GLN A 176 6.53 7.41 -1.73
CA GLN A 176 5.57 7.08 -2.78
C GLN A 176 5.45 5.56 -3.00
N SER A 177 6.57 4.82 -3.06
CA SER A 177 6.50 3.37 -3.34
C SER A 177 5.91 2.56 -2.19
N THR A 178 5.88 3.10 -0.97
CA THR A 178 5.21 2.44 0.16
C THR A 178 3.70 2.27 0.00
N LEU A 179 3.11 3.02 -0.93
CA LEU A 179 1.68 2.98 -1.25
C LEU A 179 1.39 2.17 -2.54
N SER A 180 2.43 1.66 -3.20
CA SER A 180 2.31 0.97 -4.48
C SER A 180 1.66 -0.41 -4.32
N GLU A 181 0.61 -0.69 -5.11
CA GLU A 181 0.01 -2.02 -5.14
C GLU A 181 0.97 -3.07 -5.70
N MET A 182 1.86 -2.67 -6.61
CA MET A 182 2.85 -3.58 -7.19
C MET A 182 3.90 -3.98 -6.17
N VAL A 183 4.41 -3.04 -5.36
CA VAL A 183 5.35 -3.37 -4.28
C VAL A 183 4.73 -4.32 -3.26
N ILE A 184 3.46 -4.08 -2.89
CA ILE A 184 2.72 -4.97 -1.98
C ILE A 184 2.54 -6.35 -2.60
N GLU A 185 2.25 -6.42 -3.90
CA GLU A 185 2.07 -7.66 -4.65
C GLU A 185 3.37 -8.45 -4.83
N GLU A 186 4.49 -7.80 -5.16
CA GLU A 186 5.83 -8.41 -5.20
C GLU A 186 6.17 -9.04 -3.85
N LEU A 187 6.02 -8.26 -2.78
CA LEU A 187 6.26 -8.74 -1.42
C LEU A 187 5.35 -9.91 -1.05
N ARG A 188 4.08 -9.89 -1.45
CA ARG A 188 3.16 -11.01 -1.27
C ARG A 188 3.69 -12.28 -1.96
N GLN A 189 4.04 -12.19 -3.25
CA GLN A 189 4.53 -13.34 -4.01
C GLN A 189 5.86 -13.86 -3.46
N ILE A 190 6.78 -12.98 -3.07
CA ILE A 190 8.04 -13.37 -2.43
C ILE A 190 7.79 -14.12 -1.14
N ARG A 191 6.86 -13.64 -0.31
CA ARG A 191 6.50 -14.35 0.92
C ARG A 191 5.90 -15.72 0.60
N GLU A 192 5.07 -15.85 -0.43
CA GLU A 192 4.58 -17.15 -0.92
C GLU A 192 5.69 -18.08 -1.46
N LEU A 193 6.74 -17.52 -2.08
CA LEU A 193 7.91 -18.28 -2.51
C LEU A 193 8.77 -18.73 -1.32
N GLN A 194 9.05 -17.82 -0.38
CA GLN A 194 9.69 -18.17 0.90
C GLN A 194 8.89 -19.25 1.63
N ASP A 195 7.58 -19.29 1.42
CA ASP A 195 6.71 -20.27 2.04
C ASP A 195 6.87 -21.69 1.47
N THR A 196 7.26 -21.81 0.21
CA THR A 196 7.46 -23.10 -0.45
C THR A 196 8.93 -23.52 -0.50
N HIS A 197 9.86 -22.58 -0.29
CA HIS A 197 11.30 -22.82 -0.39
C HIS A 197 11.93 -23.30 0.94
N PRO A 198 12.71 -24.42 0.96
CA PRO A 198 13.32 -24.96 2.18
C PRO A 198 14.22 -23.97 2.95
N HIS A 199 14.90 -23.10 2.21
CA HIS A 199 15.80 -22.07 2.74
C HIS A 199 15.17 -20.68 2.88
N ARG A 200 13.84 -20.55 2.68
CA ARG A 200 13.11 -19.26 2.68
C ARG A 200 13.73 -18.21 1.75
N LEU A 201 14.04 -18.60 0.52
CA LEU A 201 14.50 -17.68 -0.52
C LEU A 201 13.31 -17.09 -1.29
N PRO A 202 13.43 -15.87 -1.84
CA PRO A 202 14.59 -14.97 -1.74
C PRO A 202 14.68 -14.23 -0.40
N ILE A 203 15.89 -13.84 0.04
CA ILE A 203 16.10 -13.00 1.23
C ILE A 203 15.75 -11.55 0.90
N ILE A 204 14.85 -10.94 1.68
CA ILE A 204 14.37 -9.56 1.46
C ILE A 204 15.30 -8.56 2.16
N ILE A 205 15.82 -7.58 1.41
CA ILE A 205 16.66 -6.48 1.89
C ILE A 205 15.95 -5.14 1.58
N PRO A 206 15.16 -4.59 2.52
CA PRO A 206 14.52 -3.29 2.32
C PRO A 206 15.47 -2.13 2.61
N ILE A 207 15.49 -1.15 1.70
CA ILE A 207 16.26 0.09 1.81
C ILE A 207 15.30 1.27 1.68
N TRP A 208 15.12 2.01 2.76
CA TRP A 208 14.31 3.22 2.81
C TRP A 208 15.04 4.39 2.17
N VAL A 209 14.50 4.93 1.07
CA VAL A 209 15.10 6.01 0.29
C VAL A 209 14.39 7.32 0.62
N ASN A 210 15.10 8.22 1.30
CA ASN A 210 14.64 9.57 1.67
C ASN A 210 13.27 9.57 2.38
N CYS A 211 13.05 8.62 3.28
CA CYS A 211 11.80 8.51 4.03
C CYS A 211 11.83 9.37 5.31
N PRO A 212 10.78 10.18 5.57
CA PRO A 212 10.67 10.91 6.82
C PRO A 212 10.41 9.93 7.98
N ALA A 213 10.97 10.24 9.16
CA ALA A 213 10.92 9.36 10.34
C ALA A 213 9.49 9.03 10.83
N ASN A 214 8.49 9.82 10.43
CA ASN A 214 7.09 9.68 10.80
C ASN A 214 6.19 9.15 9.67
N LEU A 215 6.76 8.52 8.63
CA LEU A 215 5.97 7.97 7.53
C LEU A 215 5.00 6.89 8.04
N ALA A 216 3.70 7.13 7.90
CA ALA A 216 2.69 6.14 8.22
C ALA A 216 2.64 5.07 7.11
N LEU A 217 3.24 3.92 7.38
CA LEU A 217 3.20 2.78 6.44
C LEU A 217 1.83 2.10 6.45
N ASN A 218 1.41 1.65 5.27
CA ASN A 218 0.29 0.72 5.16
C ASN A 218 0.58 -0.56 5.95
N HIS A 219 -0.47 -1.14 6.56
CA HIS A 219 -0.40 -2.35 7.36
C HIS A 219 0.19 -3.54 6.58
N ASP A 220 -0.18 -3.70 5.30
CA ASP A 220 0.33 -4.74 4.41
C ASP A 220 1.86 -4.73 4.36
N LEU A 221 2.42 -3.57 4.03
CA LEU A 221 3.86 -3.35 3.89
C LEU A 221 4.59 -3.61 5.21
N ARG A 222 4.05 -3.12 6.33
CA ARG A 222 4.63 -3.40 7.66
C ARG A 222 4.70 -4.89 7.94
N SER A 223 3.64 -5.63 7.61
CA SER A 223 3.60 -7.08 7.84
C SER A 223 4.64 -7.81 6.98
N TYR A 224 4.77 -7.41 5.72
CA TYR A 224 5.69 -8.06 4.79
C TYR A 224 7.16 -7.70 5.04
N LEU A 225 7.45 -6.60 5.72
CA LEU A 225 8.79 -6.22 6.14
C LEU A 225 9.13 -6.65 7.56
N LEU A 226 8.20 -7.31 8.28
CA LEU A 226 8.47 -7.79 9.63
C LEU A 226 9.62 -8.83 9.59
N GLY A 227 10.59 -8.65 10.49
CA GLY A 227 11.74 -9.54 10.64
C GLY A 227 12.85 -9.37 9.59
N THR A 228 12.78 -8.35 8.73
CA THR A 228 13.86 -8.02 7.79
C THR A 228 14.84 -7.00 8.38
N VAL A 229 16.10 -7.05 7.94
CA VAL A 229 17.10 -6.04 8.31
C VAL A 229 16.92 -4.83 7.39
N GLN A 230 16.51 -3.69 7.97
CA GLN A 230 16.19 -2.49 7.21
C GLN A 230 17.35 -1.51 7.19
N ARG A 231 17.53 -0.82 6.06
CA ARG A 231 18.55 0.24 5.88
C ARG A 231 17.89 1.54 5.46
N THR A 232 18.56 2.67 5.70
CA THR A 232 18.06 3.99 5.30
C THR A 232 19.11 4.70 4.49
N TRP A 233 18.72 5.19 3.32
CA TRP A 233 19.50 6.05 2.44
C TRP A 233 18.88 7.44 2.47
N THR A 234 19.62 8.44 2.93
CA THR A 234 19.16 9.83 3.04
C THR A 234 19.81 10.76 2.03
N GLY A 235 20.81 10.28 1.29
CA GLY A 235 21.42 10.97 0.17
C GLY A 235 22.73 10.31 -0.28
N GLN A 236 23.41 10.94 -1.25
CA GLN A 236 24.61 10.38 -1.91
C GLN A 236 25.75 10.00 -0.96
N GLN A 237 25.82 10.62 0.21
CA GLN A 237 26.85 10.35 1.22
C GLN A 237 26.71 8.92 1.81
N ASP A 238 25.49 8.38 1.81
CA ASP A 238 25.18 7.05 2.33
C ASP A 238 25.39 5.96 1.28
N THR A 239 25.43 6.33 -0.02
CA THR A 239 25.50 5.39 -1.15
C THR A 239 26.66 4.41 -0.99
N THR A 240 27.87 4.93 -0.77
CA THR A 240 29.07 4.09 -0.62
C THR A 240 28.97 3.17 0.58
N LEU A 241 28.42 3.64 1.70
CA LEU A 241 28.28 2.86 2.93
C LEU A 241 27.26 1.72 2.75
N ILE A 242 26.08 2.00 2.20
CA ILE A 242 25.04 0.98 2.00
C ILE A 242 25.50 -0.08 1.00
N ILE A 243 26.15 0.32 -0.10
CA ILE A 243 26.72 -0.63 -1.06
C ILE A 243 27.75 -1.53 -0.38
N GLN A 244 28.66 -0.98 0.44
CA GLN A 244 29.63 -1.78 1.18
C GLN A 244 28.95 -2.78 2.11
N GLU A 245 27.93 -2.35 2.86
CA GLU A 245 27.21 -3.25 3.75
C GLU A 245 26.44 -4.35 3.01
N ILE A 246 25.89 -4.06 1.83
CA ILE A 246 25.26 -5.08 0.96
C ILE A 246 26.30 -6.06 0.46
N LEU A 247 27.46 -5.59 0.00
CA LEU A 247 28.54 -6.46 -0.45
C LEU A 247 29.05 -7.38 0.67
N VAL A 248 29.22 -6.86 1.88
CA VAL A 248 29.57 -7.67 3.05
C VAL A 248 28.51 -8.72 3.33
N PHE A 249 27.23 -8.33 3.29
CA PHE A 249 26.12 -9.25 3.50
C PHE A 249 26.05 -10.37 2.45
N LEU A 250 26.30 -10.04 1.18
CA LEU A 250 26.33 -11.00 0.07
C LEU A 250 27.61 -11.86 0.02
N GLN A 251 28.66 -11.51 0.78
CA GLN A 251 29.84 -12.38 0.93
C GLN A 251 29.60 -13.51 1.93
N GLU A 252 28.63 -13.36 2.84
CA GLU A 252 28.23 -14.42 3.76
C GLU A 252 27.43 -15.50 3.00
N SER A 253 27.79 -16.77 3.22
CA SER A 253 27.04 -17.88 2.64
C SER A 253 25.60 -17.85 3.14
N ILE A 254 24.62 -18.03 2.24
CA ILE A 254 23.23 -18.28 2.63
C ILE A 254 23.22 -19.42 3.67
N PRO A 255 22.71 -19.19 4.89
CA PRO A 255 22.76 -20.20 5.94
C PRO A 255 22.09 -21.52 5.50
N GLU A 256 22.77 -22.65 5.72
CA GLU A 256 22.26 -23.99 5.37
C GLU A 256 20.95 -24.36 6.11
N SER A 257 20.58 -23.59 7.13
CA SER A 257 19.32 -23.68 7.85
C SER A 257 18.75 -22.28 8.11
N PRO A 258 17.42 -22.07 8.06
CA PRO A 258 16.83 -20.79 8.44
C PRO A 258 17.21 -20.51 9.89
N GLN A 259 18.04 -19.49 10.12
CA GLN A 259 18.45 -19.13 11.47
C GLN A 259 17.18 -18.84 12.29
N GLN A 260 16.96 -19.63 13.34
CA GLN A 260 16.08 -19.23 14.42
C GLN A 260 16.64 -17.93 14.97
N ASN A 261 15.89 -16.84 14.79
CA ASN A 261 16.01 -15.60 15.54
C ASN A 261 17.44 -15.17 15.87
N LEU A 262 17.98 -14.21 15.11
CA LEU A 262 18.64 -13.11 15.80
C LEU A 262 17.55 -12.39 16.61
N GLN A 263 17.33 -12.86 17.85
CA GLN A 263 16.72 -12.08 18.92
C GLN A 263 17.59 -10.83 19.10
N LEU A 264 17.33 -9.80 18.31
CA LEU A 264 17.49 -8.44 18.78
C LEU A 264 16.16 -8.12 19.45
N ASN A 265 16.17 -8.12 20.78
CA ASN A 265 15.07 -7.59 21.57
C ASN A 265 14.83 -6.16 21.10
N TRP A 266 13.70 -5.91 20.46
CA TRP A 266 13.15 -4.58 20.31
C TRP A 266 11.90 -4.55 21.17
N ASP A 267 12.07 -4.02 22.38
CA ASP A 267 10.96 -3.72 23.27
C ASP A 267 10.15 -2.60 22.59
N GLU A 268 8.85 -2.82 22.34
CA GLU A 268 7.99 -1.81 21.67
C GLU A 268 7.93 -0.48 22.45
N SER A 269 8.41 -0.45 23.69
CA SER A 269 8.58 0.74 24.53
C SER A 269 9.71 1.68 24.07
N GLU A 270 10.74 1.21 23.36
CA GLU A 270 11.89 2.06 22.96
C GLU A 270 11.61 2.93 21.72
N LEU A 271 10.61 2.58 20.89
CA LEU A 271 10.18 3.41 19.76
C LEU A 271 9.40 4.65 20.20
N GLU A 272 8.71 4.60 21.33
CA GLU A 272 8.01 5.76 21.90
C GLU A 272 8.97 6.69 22.69
N GLU A 273 10.07 6.15 23.22
CA GLU A 273 11.03 6.93 24.02
C GLU A 273 12.00 7.74 23.15
N HIS A 274 12.40 7.23 21.98
CA HIS A 274 13.27 7.97 21.04
C HIS A 274 12.55 9.09 20.26
N LEU A 275 11.21 9.04 20.16
CA LEU A 275 10.41 10.15 19.62
C LEU A 275 10.33 11.33 20.60
N ASN A 276 10.45 11.09 21.91
CA ASN A 276 10.40 12.14 22.93
C ASN A 276 11.77 12.79 23.21
N LEU A 277 12.88 12.08 22.97
CA LEU A 277 14.24 12.60 23.20
C LEU A 277 14.72 13.60 22.13
N ALA A 278 14.08 13.66 20.96
CA ALA A 278 14.38 14.67 19.93
C ALA A 278 13.66 16.02 20.19
N ILE A 279 12.72 16.09 21.14
CA ILE A 279 11.89 17.28 21.40
C ILE A 279 12.46 18.17 22.53
N GLU A 280 13.44 17.69 23.31
CA GLU A 280 13.95 18.42 24.49
C GLU A 280 15.30 19.15 24.34
N SER A 281 15.90 19.23 23.14
CA SER A 281 17.10 20.06 22.95
C SER A 281 16.95 21.06 21.81
N HIS A 282 16.22 22.15 22.08
CA HIS A 282 16.63 23.54 21.78
C HIS A 282 15.45 24.52 21.97
N GLN A 283 15.13 24.85 23.22
CA GLN A 283 14.76 26.22 23.59
C GLN A 283 16.06 27.06 23.60
N LEU A 284 16.18 28.33 23.21
CA LEU A 284 15.26 29.43 22.93
C LEU A 284 16.09 30.53 22.21
N SER A 285 15.50 31.37 21.36
CA SER A 285 15.64 32.83 21.49
C SER A 285 14.69 33.61 20.56
N SER A 286 13.74 34.24 21.24
CA SER A 286 12.95 35.44 20.92
C SER A 286 13.47 36.35 19.79
N VAL A 287 12.56 36.91 18.97
CA VAL A 287 12.05 38.30 19.11
C VAL A 287 11.09 38.66 17.94
N SER A 288 10.01 39.35 18.34
CA SER A 288 9.16 40.31 17.60
C SER A 288 8.15 39.84 16.55
N SER A 289 6.91 39.84 17.00
CA SER A 289 5.71 40.37 16.33
C SER A 289 5.97 41.34 15.17
N LEU A 290 5.57 40.94 13.97
CA LEU A 290 5.13 41.87 12.92
C LEU A 290 3.78 41.39 12.40
N SER A 291 2.73 42.07 12.89
CA SER A 291 1.41 42.05 12.29
C SER A 291 1.48 42.58 10.86
N ILE A 292 1.10 41.76 9.88
CA ILE A 292 0.82 42.24 8.52
C ILE A 292 -0.61 41.82 8.19
N LYS A 293 -1.46 42.82 8.01
CA LYS A 293 -2.88 42.68 7.66
C LYS A 293 -3.04 41.97 6.30
N PRO A 294 -4.11 41.21 6.08
CA PRO A 294 -4.41 40.63 4.79
C PRO A 294 -4.75 41.75 3.79
N ILE A 295 -4.03 41.78 2.68
CA ILE A 295 -4.43 42.55 1.51
C ILE A 295 -5.44 41.67 0.77
N TYR A 296 -6.73 42.02 0.86
CA TYR A 296 -7.73 41.50 -0.05
C TYR A 296 -7.43 42.05 -1.45
N SER A 297 -7.19 41.16 -2.41
CA SER A 297 -7.48 41.42 -3.82
C SER A 297 -8.53 40.41 -4.27
N SER A 298 -9.63 40.97 -4.73
CA SER A 298 -10.91 40.37 -5.08
C SER A 298 -10.84 39.60 -6.39
N GLU A 299 -10.82 38.28 -6.34
CA GLU A 299 -11.45 37.40 -7.31
C GLU A 299 -12.09 36.24 -6.54
N ILE A 300 -13.32 35.88 -6.90
CA ILE A 300 -14.19 34.99 -6.12
C ILE A 300 -13.51 33.61 -6.02
N PRO A 301 -13.14 33.13 -4.82
CA PRO A 301 -12.61 31.79 -4.69
C PRO A 301 -13.77 30.80 -4.82
N SER A 302 -13.63 29.85 -5.74
CA SER A 302 -14.30 28.54 -5.63
C SER A 302 -14.16 28.05 -4.18
N PRO A 303 -15.21 27.43 -3.61
CA PRO A 303 -15.23 27.10 -2.19
C PRO A 303 -14.00 26.26 -1.84
N LEU A 304 -13.28 26.71 -0.80
CA LEU A 304 -12.17 25.96 -0.23
C LEU A 304 -12.68 24.54 0.13
N PRO A 305 -11.90 23.48 -0.14
CA PRO A 305 -12.31 22.12 0.19
C PRO A 305 -12.62 22.02 1.69
N VAL A 306 -13.64 21.23 2.03
CA VAL A 306 -14.15 21.09 3.40
C VAL A 306 -13.06 20.54 4.35
N ALA A 307 -12.08 19.82 3.81
CA ALA A 307 -10.87 19.37 4.46
C ALA A 307 -9.70 19.29 3.45
N GLU A 308 -8.45 19.30 3.93
CA GLU A 308 -7.30 19.00 3.06
C GLU A 308 -7.41 17.58 2.46
N PRO A 309 -7.12 17.37 1.17
CA PRO A 309 -7.20 16.05 0.55
C PRO A 309 -6.36 15.00 1.27
N GLU A 310 -6.99 13.91 1.72
CA GLU A 310 -6.29 12.77 2.33
C GLU A 310 -5.78 11.81 1.23
N LEU A 311 -4.50 11.44 1.30
CA LEU A 311 -3.91 10.41 0.44
C LEU A 311 -4.72 9.10 0.54
N PRO A 312 -5.21 8.57 -0.59
CA PRO A 312 -6.01 7.36 -0.57
C PRO A 312 -5.13 6.12 -0.41
N SER A 313 -5.00 5.64 0.82
CA SER A 313 -4.28 4.38 1.10
C SER A 313 -4.92 3.62 2.27
N GLY A 314 -4.99 2.29 2.14
CA GLY A 314 -5.39 1.39 3.23
C GLY A 314 -6.76 1.70 3.85
N GLN A 315 -6.87 1.42 5.15
CA GLN A 315 -8.07 1.69 5.94
C GLN A 315 -8.31 3.20 6.09
N VAL A 316 -9.56 3.64 5.85
CA VAL A 316 -9.98 5.02 6.12
C VAL A 316 -10.16 5.22 7.63
N ARG A 317 -9.48 6.21 8.19
CA ARG A 317 -9.53 6.58 9.62
C ARG A 317 -10.96 6.86 10.07
N LEU A 318 -11.23 6.68 11.37
CA LEU A 318 -12.57 6.87 11.94
C LEU A 318 -13.03 8.33 11.80
N GLU A 319 -12.10 9.27 11.97
CA GLU A 319 -12.34 10.72 11.93
C GLU A 319 -12.23 11.32 10.53
N SER A 320 -11.90 10.51 9.52
CA SER A 320 -11.70 11.02 8.16
C SER A 320 -12.99 11.61 7.61
N ALA A 321 -12.90 12.87 7.17
CA ALA A 321 -13.97 13.54 6.45
C ALA A 321 -14.26 12.87 5.10
N PHE A 322 -13.41 11.98 4.60
CA PHE A 322 -13.58 11.33 3.29
C PHE A 322 -14.24 9.96 3.37
N TYR A 323 -14.71 9.52 4.55
CA TYR A 323 -15.50 8.29 4.64
C TYR A 323 -16.95 8.51 4.21
N ILE A 324 -17.40 7.68 3.26
CA ILE A 324 -18.81 7.62 2.87
C ILE A 324 -19.48 6.43 3.55
N LYS A 325 -20.58 6.73 4.27
CA LYS A 325 -21.39 5.75 4.99
C LYS A 325 -21.94 4.68 4.04
N ARG A 326 -21.84 3.41 4.42
CA ARG A 326 -22.32 2.27 3.62
C ARG A 326 -23.78 1.96 3.90
N VAL A 327 -24.70 2.79 3.40
CA VAL A 327 -26.14 2.56 3.57
C VAL A 327 -26.64 1.52 2.56
N PRO A 328 -27.44 0.50 2.96
CA PRO A 328 -27.94 0.22 4.31
C PRO A 328 -27.02 -0.71 5.14
N HIS A 329 -25.95 -1.24 4.55
CA HIS A 329 -25.10 -2.27 5.14
C HIS A 329 -24.53 -1.95 6.52
N GLU A 330 -24.10 -0.71 6.74
CA GLU A 330 -23.54 -0.24 8.01
C GLU A 330 -24.60 -0.24 9.12
N ASP A 331 -25.82 0.20 8.82
CA ASP A 331 -26.94 0.16 9.76
C ASP A 331 -27.37 -1.28 10.07
N GLN A 332 -27.34 -2.17 9.07
CA GLN A 332 -27.55 -3.61 9.27
C GLN A 332 -26.50 -4.21 10.19
N CYS A 333 -25.22 -3.85 10.01
CA CYS A 333 -24.15 -4.30 10.88
C CYS A 333 -24.36 -3.84 12.33
N TYR A 334 -24.72 -2.57 12.53
CA TYR A 334 -24.97 -2.05 13.87
C TYR A 334 -26.16 -2.71 14.55
N HIS A 335 -27.23 -2.99 13.80
CA HIS A 335 -28.38 -3.72 14.33
C HIS A 335 -27.99 -5.15 14.74
N GLU A 336 -27.26 -5.84 13.89
CA GLU A 336 -26.84 -7.22 14.12
C GLU A 336 -25.93 -7.34 15.35
N MET A 337 -25.04 -6.38 15.60
CA MET A 337 -24.13 -6.40 16.76
C MET A 337 -24.83 -6.33 18.12
N ILE A 338 -26.12 -5.94 18.15
CA ILE A 338 -26.92 -5.96 19.38
C ILE A 338 -27.30 -7.40 19.77
N HIS A 339 -27.43 -8.31 18.81
CA HIS A 339 -27.90 -9.67 19.06
C HIS A 339 -26.86 -10.55 19.78
N PRO A 340 -27.24 -11.32 20.82
CA PRO A 340 -26.41 -12.38 21.41
C PRO A 340 -25.78 -13.29 20.37
N GLY A 341 -24.49 -13.61 20.54
CA GLY A 341 -23.76 -14.50 19.63
C GLY A 341 -23.56 -13.99 18.20
N ALA A 342 -23.84 -12.72 17.89
CA ALA A 342 -23.89 -12.26 16.50
C ALA A 342 -22.58 -12.46 15.71
N LEU A 343 -22.74 -12.82 14.44
CA LEU A 343 -21.66 -13.02 13.48
C LEU A 343 -21.95 -12.26 12.19
N ILE A 344 -21.10 -11.29 11.87
CA ILE A 344 -21.15 -10.51 10.63
C ILE A 344 -20.01 -10.93 9.72
N ARG A 345 -20.31 -11.12 8.44
CA ARG A 345 -19.31 -11.44 7.42
C ARG A 345 -19.25 -10.35 6.37
N LEU A 346 -18.15 -9.61 6.33
CA LEU A 346 -17.88 -8.62 5.30
C LEU A 346 -17.10 -9.27 4.16
N LYS A 347 -17.69 -9.29 2.96
CA LYS A 347 -17.06 -9.81 1.74
C LYS A 347 -17.13 -8.82 0.59
N ALA A 348 -16.07 -8.76 -0.21
CA ALA A 348 -15.94 -7.99 -1.44
C ALA A 348 -14.51 -8.14 -1.98
N PRO A 349 -14.21 -7.72 -3.23
CA PRO A 349 -12.84 -7.57 -3.71
C PRO A 349 -11.98 -6.67 -2.81
N ARG A 350 -10.66 -6.69 -3.00
CA ARG A 350 -9.74 -5.79 -2.27
C ARG A 350 -10.14 -4.32 -2.51
N GLN A 351 -9.74 -3.47 -1.57
CA GLN A 351 -9.95 -2.01 -1.66
C GLN A 351 -11.41 -1.51 -1.75
N MET A 352 -12.39 -2.38 -1.50
CA MET A 352 -13.81 -2.02 -1.40
C MET A 352 -14.21 -1.42 -0.04
N GLY A 353 -13.27 -1.22 0.89
CA GLY A 353 -13.52 -0.57 2.19
C GLY A 353 -14.00 -1.49 3.31
N LYS A 354 -13.75 -2.80 3.21
CA LYS A 354 -14.15 -3.80 4.22
C LYS A 354 -13.57 -3.51 5.61
N THR A 355 -12.24 -3.35 5.69
CA THR A 355 -11.53 -3.00 6.94
C THR A 355 -12.02 -1.68 7.52
N SER A 356 -12.31 -0.68 6.66
CA SER A 356 -12.87 0.61 7.09
C SER A 356 -14.26 0.46 7.73
N LEU A 357 -15.10 -0.46 7.25
CA LEU A 357 -16.39 -0.76 7.86
C LEU A 357 -16.22 -1.56 9.15
N MET A 358 -15.34 -2.58 9.18
CA MET A 358 -15.05 -3.33 10.40
C MET A 358 -14.60 -2.41 11.54
N ALA A 359 -13.70 -1.47 11.27
CA ALA A 359 -13.24 -0.51 12.27
C ALA A 359 -14.38 0.31 12.87
N ARG A 360 -15.37 0.70 12.07
CA ARG A 360 -16.56 1.43 12.51
C ARG A 360 -17.54 0.57 13.30
N ILE A 361 -17.67 -0.71 12.94
CA ILE A 361 -18.45 -1.67 13.73
C ILE A 361 -17.82 -1.83 15.11
N LEU A 362 -16.49 -1.99 15.18
CA LEU A 362 -15.76 -2.10 16.44
C LEU A 362 -15.83 -0.80 17.26
N GLU A 363 -15.79 0.36 16.62
CA GLU A 363 -15.95 1.64 17.32
C GLU A 363 -17.36 1.80 17.88
N GLN A 364 -18.40 1.50 17.09
CA GLN A 364 -19.78 1.50 17.55
C GLN A 364 -19.98 0.56 18.76
N GLY A 365 -19.32 -0.59 18.76
CA GLY A 365 -19.31 -1.51 19.90
C GLY A 365 -18.66 -0.89 21.14
N ARG A 366 -17.55 -0.15 20.99
CA ARG A 366 -16.91 0.57 22.11
C ARG A 366 -17.82 1.65 22.69
N GLU A 367 -18.49 2.41 21.83
CA GLU A 367 -19.45 3.44 22.26
C GLU A 367 -20.63 2.83 23.04
N GLN A 368 -21.00 1.58 22.75
CA GLN A 368 -22.00 0.80 23.49
C GLN A 368 -21.43 0.12 24.77
N GLY A 369 -20.15 0.30 25.05
CA GLY A 369 -19.47 -0.27 26.23
C GLY A 369 -18.98 -1.71 26.05
N TYR A 370 -18.93 -2.22 24.83
CA TYR A 370 -18.38 -3.55 24.55
C TYR A 370 -16.84 -3.52 24.54
N ARG A 371 -16.23 -4.65 24.92
CA ARG A 371 -14.79 -4.87 24.73
C ARG A 371 -14.58 -5.22 23.25
N THR A 372 -13.75 -4.49 22.52
CA THR A 372 -13.55 -4.75 21.08
C THR A 372 -12.09 -4.97 20.71
N VAL A 373 -11.84 -6.00 19.92
CA VAL A 373 -10.50 -6.48 19.57
C VAL A 373 -10.38 -6.57 18.05
N PRO A 374 -9.69 -5.63 17.39
CA PRO A 374 -9.31 -5.77 15.99
C PRO A 374 -8.07 -6.65 15.87
N LEU A 375 -8.12 -7.68 15.04
CA LEU A 375 -7.04 -8.61 14.76
C LEU A 375 -6.96 -8.84 13.25
N SER A 376 -5.83 -8.45 12.65
CA SER A 376 -5.50 -8.82 11.26
C SER A 376 -4.56 -10.02 11.26
N PHE A 377 -4.90 -11.02 10.43
CA PHE A 377 -4.06 -12.19 10.17
C PHE A 377 -2.80 -11.85 9.37
N GLN A 378 -2.67 -10.61 8.89
CA GLN A 378 -1.40 -10.17 8.34
C GLN A 378 -0.27 -10.14 9.36
N HIS A 379 -0.57 -9.89 10.63
CA HIS A 379 0.43 -9.86 11.69
C HIS A 379 0.88 -11.25 12.17
N ALA A 380 0.34 -12.31 11.60
CA ALA A 380 0.77 -13.66 11.90
C ALA A 380 1.98 -14.01 11.02
N ASP A 381 3.13 -14.22 11.66
CA ASP A 381 4.28 -14.87 11.04
C ASP A 381 3.90 -16.25 10.50
N LYS A 382 4.59 -16.68 9.46
CA LYS A 382 4.37 -17.99 8.86
C LYS A 382 4.51 -19.16 9.86
N SER A 383 5.37 -19.03 10.88
CA SER A 383 5.52 -20.05 11.93
C SER A 383 4.20 -20.32 12.66
N ILE A 384 3.30 -19.34 12.71
CA ILE A 384 1.98 -19.47 13.32
C ILE A 384 1.05 -20.33 12.46
N PHE A 385 1.22 -20.32 11.14
CA PHE A 385 0.49 -21.16 10.19
C PHE A 385 1.16 -22.52 9.93
N THR A 386 2.05 -22.99 10.81
CA THR A 386 2.66 -24.32 10.68
C THR A 386 1.73 -25.44 11.09
N ASN A 387 0.88 -25.20 12.10
CA ASN A 387 -0.18 -26.08 12.51
C ASN A 387 -1.27 -25.28 13.24
N LEU A 388 -2.46 -25.89 13.38
CA LEU A 388 -3.59 -25.27 14.06
C LEU A 388 -3.25 -24.86 15.50
N ASN A 389 -2.42 -25.64 16.20
CA ASN A 389 -2.05 -25.39 17.58
C ASN A 389 -1.37 -24.03 17.77
N HIS A 390 -0.39 -23.71 16.93
CA HIS A 390 0.29 -22.41 16.96
C HIS A 390 -0.66 -21.27 16.60
N LEU A 391 -1.55 -21.48 15.62
CA LEU A 391 -2.54 -20.47 15.25
C LEU A 391 -3.47 -20.11 16.41
N LEU A 392 -3.99 -21.11 17.11
CA LEU A 392 -4.91 -20.91 18.23
C LEU A 392 -4.21 -20.30 19.46
N GLN A 393 -2.98 -20.73 19.76
CA GLN A 393 -2.16 -20.08 20.81
C GLN A 393 -1.89 -18.61 20.49
N TRP A 394 -1.54 -18.32 19.23
CA TRP A 394 -1.31 -16.94 18.78
C TRP A 394 -2.58 -16.11 18.87
N LEU A 395 -3.72 -16.64 18.42
CA LEU A 395 -5.02 -15.98 18.52
C LEU A 395 -5.32 -15.61 19.97
N CYS A 396 -5.26 -16.59 20.89
CA CYS A 396 -5.48 -16.38 22.32
C CYS A 396 -4.53 -15.30 22.87
N SER A 397 -3.23 -15.42 22.58
CA SER A 397 -2.22 -14.46 23.03
C SER A 397 -2.48 -13.04 22.55
N LYS A 398 -2.88 -12.87 21.28
CA LYS A 398 -3.17 -11.55 20.68
C LYS A 398 -4.44 -10.94 21.26
N VAL A 399 -5.49 -11.73 21.47
CA VAL A 399 -6.75 -11.25 22.07
C VAL A 399 -6.50 -10.81 23.50
N THR A 400 -5.85 -11.63 24.32
CA THR A 400 -5.50 -11.32 25.72
C THR A 400 -4.66 -10.04 25.83
N ARG A 401 -3.62 -9.91 25.01
CA ARG A 401 -2.77 -8.72 24.98
C ARG A 401 -3.56 -7.46 24.63
N LYS A 402 -4.45 -7.52 23.64
CA LYS A 402 -5.29 -6.38 23.23
C LYS A 402 -6.35 -6.00 24.26
N LEU A 403 -6.83 -6.97 25.03
CA LEU A 403 -7.70 -6.73 26.18
C LEU A 403 -6.94 -6.23 27.42
N LYS A 404 -5.61 -6.21 27.39
CA LYS A 404 -4.74 -5.86 28.53
C LYS A 404 -4.97 -6.76 29.75
N LEU A 405 -5.22 -8.04 29.49
CA LEU A 405 -5.39 -9.08 30.50
C LEU A 405 -4.07 -9.83 30.74
N ASP A 406 -3.96 -10.49 31.89
CA ASP A 406 -2.79 -11.30 32.24
C ASP A 406 -2.63 -12.49 31.28
N TYR A 407 -1.39 -12.83 30.98
CA TYR A 407 -1.07 -13.89 30.03
C TYR A 407 -1.18 -15.28 30.68
N HIS A 408 -2.28 -15.99 30.39
CA HIS A 408 -2.59 -17.32 30.93
C HIS A 408 -2.68 -18.44 29.87
N VAL A 409 -2.32 -18.19 28.60
CA VAL A 409 -2.43 -19.19 27.53
C VAL A 409 -1.75 -20.54 27.88
N PRO A 410 -0.54 -20.56 28.48
CA PRO A 410 0.12 -21.83 28.83
C PRO A 410 -0.66 -22.67 29.86
N ASP A 411 -1.44 -22.03 30.74
CA ASP A 411 -2.17 -22.72 31.80
C ASP A 411 -3.36 -23.53 31.26
N TYR A 412 -3.89 -23.11 30.10
CA TYR A 412 -4.99 -23.77 29.40
C TYR A 412 -4.52 -24.75 28.32
N TRP A 413 -3.22 -24.81 28.06
CA TRP A 413 -2.67 -25.60 26.96
C TRP A 413 -2.16 -26.96 27.42
N SER A 414 -3.10 -27.91 27.57
CA SER A 414 -2.83 -29.29 27.98
C SER A 414 -2.63 -30.22 26.77
N ASN A 415 -1.70 -31.18 26.90
CA ASN A 415 -1.55 -32.28 25.93
C ASN A 415 -2.68 -33.32 26.01
N THR A 416 -3.56 -33.24 27.02
CA THR A 416 -4.69 -34.16 27.19
C THR A 416 -5.86 -33.84 26.26
N PHE A 417 -6.03 -32.57 25.88
CA PHE A 417 -7.13 -32.09 25.04
C PHE A 417 -6.63 -31.61 23.68
N GLY A 418 -7.53 -31.55 22.69
CA GLY A 418 -7.20 -31.01 21.38
C GLY A 418 -6.96 -29.50 21.44
N SER A 419 -6.22 -28.95 20.47
CA SER A 419 -5.96 -27.50 20.41
C SER A 419 -7.25 -26.66 20.29
N LYS A 420 -8.29 -27.21 19.66
CA LYS A 420 -9.63 -26.62 19.59
C LYS A 420 -10.26 -26.52 20.98
N ASP A 421 -10.26 -27.60 21.75
CA ASP A 421 -10.80 -27.63 23.11
C ASP A 421 -10.04 -26.69 24.05
N ASN A 422 -8.71 -26.68 24.00
CA ASN A 422 -7.88 -25.75 24.78
C ASN A 422 -8.21 -24.28 24.45
N CYS A 423 -8.42 -23.96 23.17
CA CYS A 423 -8.78 -22.62 22.72
C CYS A 423 -10.19 -22.23 23.19
N THR A 424 -11.17 -23.13 23.04
CA THR A 424 -12.54 -22.93 23.51
C THR A 424 -12.57 -22.68 25.02
N ALA A 425 -11.91 -23.53 25.82
CA ALA A 425 -11.81 -23.36 27.26
C ALA A 425 -11.16 -22.02 27.64
N TYR A 426 -10.10 -21.61 26.93
CA TYR A 426 -9.48 -20.30 27.17
C TYR A 426 -10.44 -19.13 26.91
N PHE A 427 -11.21 -19.17 25.82
CA PHE A 427 -12.20 -18.15 25.55
C PHE A 427 -13.33 -18.15 26.60
N GLU A 428 -13.85 -19.33 26.93
CA GLU A 428 -14.97 -19.50 27.84
C GLU A 428 -14.60 -19.15 29.30
N ASP A 429 -13.62 -19.85 29.86
CA ASP A 429 -13.28 -19.81 31.28
C ASP A 429 -12.47 -18.57 31.67
N TYR A 430 -11.78 -17.93 30.72
CA TYR A 430 -10.92 -16.77 30.99
C TYR A 430 -11.43 -15.49 30.33
N LEU A 431 -11.58 -15.45 28.99
CA LEU A 431 -11.88 -14.19 28.29
C LEU A 431 -13.34 -13.73 28.48
N LEU A 432 -14.30 -14.65 28.36
CA LEU A 432 -15.74 -14.37 28.42
C LEU A 432 -16.27 -14.35 29.86
N SER A 433 -15.62 -15.07 30.78
CA SER A 433 -15.96 -15.07 32.21
C SER A 433 -15.48 -13.81 32.95
N GLU A 434 -14.39 -13.18 32.50
CA GLU A 434 -13.76 -12.02 33.18
C GLU A 434 -14.71 -10.82 33.33
N SER A 435 -15.65 -10.64 32.40
CA SER A 435 -16.59 -9.52 32.44
C SER A 435 -17.99 -9.89 31.94
N ASN A 436 -18.97 -9.13 32.39
CA ASN A 436 -20.35 -9.18 31.89
C ASN A 436 -20.55 -8.38 30.60
N THR A 437 -19.55 -7.61 30.17
CA THR A 437 -19.60 -6.86 28.90
C THR A 437 -19.27 -7.77 27.72
N PRO A 438 -20.07 -7.72 26.62
CA PRO A 438 -19.78 -8.44 25.39
C PRO A 438 -18.38 -8.18 24.84
N LEU A 439 -17.83 -9.19 24.16
CA LEU A 439 -16.54 -9.14 23.46
C LEU A 439 -16.79 -9.19 21.95
N VAL A 440 -16.40 -8.14 21.23
CA VAL A 440 -16.45 -8.09 19.76
C VAL A 440 -15.06 -8.33 19.19
N LEU A 441 -14.90 -9.43 18.46
CA LEU A 441 -13.66 -9.80 17.78
C LEU A 441 -13.78 -9.51 16.28
N GLY A 442 -13.03 -8.54 15.80
CA GLY A 442 -12.89 -8.24 14.38
C GLY A 442 -11.70 -8.98 13.79
N LEU A 443 -11.97 -9.96 12.93
CA LEU A 443 -10.98 -10.78 12.24
C LEU A 443 -10.82 -10.26 10.81
N ASP A 444 -9.70 -9.58 10.56
CA ASP A 444 -9.37 -9.03 9.25
C ASP A 444 -8.39 -9.94 8.48
N GLU A 445 -8.56 -9.94 7.17
CA GLU A 445 -7.65 -10.62 6.23
C GLU A 445 -7.46 -12.11 6.53
N VAL A 446 -8.56 -12.74 6.95
CA VAL A 446 -8.62 -14.19 7.19
C VAL A 446 -8.31 -14.99 5.92
N ASP A 447 -8.29 -14.32 4.76
CA ASP A 447 -7.84 -14.85 3.48
C ASP A 447 -6.46 -15.52 3.54
N ARG A 448 -5.58 -15.03 4.41
CA ARG A 448 -4.27 -15.65 4.61
C ARG A 448 -4.36 -17.07 5.15
N VAL A 449 -5.37 -17.36 5.97
CA VAL A 449 -5.56 -18.71 6.53
C VAL A 449 -5.91 -19.70 5.41
N PHE A 450 -6.61 -19.25 4.36
CA PHE A 450 -6.98 -20.09 3.22
C PHE A 450 -5.77 -20.71 2.53
N GLN A 451 -4.62 -20.03 2.51
CA GLN A 451 -3.36 -20.57 1.96
C GLN A 451 -2.89 -21.87 2.64
N TYR A 452 -3.47 -22.21 3.80
CA TYR A 452 -3.16 -23.39 4.59
C TYR A 452 -4.42 -24.26 4.79
N PRO A 453 -4.85 -25.06 3.79
CA PRO A 453 -6.15 -25.75 3.80
C PRO A 453 -6.42 -26.56 5.08
N ASN A 454 -5.43 -27.33 5.55
CA ASN A 454 -5.55 -28.13 6.77
C ASN A 454 -5.83 -27.30 8.03
N ILE A 455 -5.33 -26.05 8.07
CA ILE A 455 -5.57 -25.13 9.18
C ILE A 455 -6.88 -24.38 8.97
N ALA A 456 -7.15 -23.95 7.75
CA ALA A 456 -8.37 -23.24 7.38
C ALA A 456 -9.62 -24.04 7.78
N ASP A 457 -9.72 -25.30 7.36
CA ASP A 457 -10.89 -26.13 7.64
C ASP A 457 -11.18 -26.21 9.14
N ASP A 458 -10.17 -26.54 9.95
CA ASP A 458 -10.32 -26.65 11.40
C ASP A 458 -10.57 -25.30 12.09
N PHE A 459 -9.87 -24.23 11.67
CA PHE A 459 -10.00 -22.91 12.26
C PHE A 459 -11.39 -22.31 12.02
N PHE A 460 -11.88 -22.40 10.79
CA PHE A 460 -13.19 -21.89 10.44
C PHE A 460 -14.30 -22.75 11.06
N SER A 461 -14.13 -24.07 11.13
CA SER A 461 -15.05 -24.95 11.87
C SER A 461 -15.17 -24.55 13.34
N LEU A 462 -14.06 -24.13 13.98
CA LEU A 462 -14.08 -23.65 15.36
C LEU A 462 -14.89 -22.35 15.52
N LEU A 463 -14.67 -21.35 14.65
CA LEU A 463 -15.44 -20.10 14.69
C LEU A 463 -16.94 -20.33 14.50
N ARG A 464 -17.29 -21.30 13.63
CA ARG A 464 -18.68 -21.72 13.44
C ARG A 464 -19.26 -22.36 14.71
N ALA A 465 -18.51 -23.26 15.35
CA ALA A 465 -18.93 -23.92 16.58
C ALA A 465 -19.25 -22.91 17.69
N TRP A 466 -18.38 -21.92 17.90
CA TRP A 466 -18.61 -20.82 18.86
C TRP A 466 -19.89 -20.02 18.58
N TYR A 467 -20.19 -19.76 17.29
CA TYR A 467 -21.44 -19.11 16.89
C TYR A 467 -22.66 -20.00 17.17
N GLU A 468 -22.56 -21.31 16.95
CA GLU A 468 -23.66 -22.26 17.21
C GLU A 468 -23.91 -22.44 18.72
N GLU A 469 -22.86 -22.49 19.54
CA GLU A 469 -22.94 -22.54 21.02
C GLU A 469 -23.70 -21.34 21.60
N ALA A 470 -23.50 -20.16 21.02
CA ALA A 470 -24.22 -18.95 21.41
C ALA A 470 -25.71 -18.95 21.00
N ASN A 471 -26.12 -19.75 20.02
CA ASN A 471 -27.48 -19.73 19.46
C ASN A 471 -28.35 -20.93 19.87
N TYR A 472 -27.75 -22.09 20.10
CA TYR A 472 -28.48 -23.36 20.24
C TYR A 472 -28.41 -23.99 21.65
N GLY A 473 -27.88 -23.27 22.64
CA GLY A 473 -28.16 -23.56 24.05
C GLY A 473 -27.50 -24.82 24.61
N GLY A 474 -26.17 -24.78 24.82
CA GLY A 474 -25.47 -25.65 25.77
C GLY A 474 -25.51 -25.10 27.22
N GLY A 475 -24.96 -25.85 28.19
CA GLY A 475 -24.92 -25.43 29.60
C GLY A 475 -24.25 -24.06 29.83
N ASP A 476 -23.30 -23.69 28.98
CA ASP A 476 -22.51 -22.45 29.03
C ASP A 476 -22.89 -21.46 27.91
N SER A 477 -24.06 -21.64 27.29
CA SER A 477 -24.55 -20.77 26.19
C SER A 477 -24.60 -19.29 26.58
N GLU A 478 -24.84 -18.98 27.87
CA GLU A 478 -24.85 -17.60 28.39
C GLU A 478 -23.48 -16.90 28.26
N LEU A 479 -22.36 -17.64 28.32
CA LEU A 479 -21.03 -17.06 28.11
C LEU A 479 -20.78 -16.81 26.62
N TRP A 480 -21.12 -17.76 25.76
CA TRP A 480 -20.95 -17.65 24.31
C TRP A 480 -21.87 -16.59 23.69
N GLU A 481 -23.04 -16.35 24.29
CA GLU A 481 -23.91 -15.20 24.01
C GLU A 481 -23.23 -13.85 24.22
N LYS A 482 -22.05 -13.77 24.87
CA LYS A 482 -21.24 -12.54 25.01
C LYS A 482 -20.26 -12.33 23.86
N LEU A 483 -19.93 -13.36 23.09
CA LEU A 483 -19.01 -13.25 21.96
C LEU A 483 -19.74 -12.68 20.72
N ARG A 484 -19.11 -11.75 20.02
CA ARG A 484 -19.55 -11.21 18.73
C ARG A 484 -18.40 -11.32 17.74
N LEU A 485 -18.68 -11.76 16.53
CA LEU A 485 -17.65 -11.96 15.50
C LEU A 485 -17.91 -11.05 14.30
N VAL A 486 -16.88 -10.36 13.83
CA VAL A 486 -16.88 -9.66 12.54
C VAL A 486 -15.76 -10.23 11.70
N ILE A 487 -16.08 -10.98 10.65
CA ILE A 487 -15.11 -11.66 9.79
C ILE A 487 -15.02 -10.93 8.46
N VAL A 488 -13.81 -10.48 8.11
CA VAL A 488 -13.52 -9.80 6.84
C VAL A 488 -12.69 -10.69 5.95
N HIS A 489 -13.19 -10.94 4.74
CA HIS A 489 -12.47 -11.70 3.71
C HIS A 489 -12.64 -11.08 2.33
N SER A 490 -11.67 -11.33 1.46
CA SER A 490 -11.65 -10.97 0.06
C SER A 490 -12.31 -12.05 -0.78
N THR A 491 -13.00 -11.65 -1.85
CA THR A 491 -13.51 -12.62 -2.84
C THR A 491 -12.39 -13.13 -3.77
N GLU A 492 -11.22 -12.49 -3.78
CA GLU A 492 -10.15 -12.78 -4.74
C GLU A 492 -9.44 -14.13 -4.51
N VAL A 493 -9.42 -14.64 -3.27
CA VAL A 493 -8.75 -15.91 -2.94
C VAL A 493 -9.75 -17.06 -3.08
N TYR A 494 -9.69 -17.76 -4.22
CA TYR A 494 -10.59 -18.86 -4.53
C TYR A 494 -10.11 -20.18 -3.90
N ILE A 495 -10.79 -20.63 -2.85
CA ILE A 495 -10.61 -21.99 -2.30
C ILE A 495 -11.98 -22.67 -2.12
N PRO A 496 -12.15 -23.91 -2.61
CA PRO A 496 -13.32 -24.72 -2.27
C PRO A 496 -13.23 -25.14 -0.80
N LEU A 497 -13.88 -24.41 0.09
CA LEU A 497 -14.12 -24.83 1.48
C LEU A 497 -15.34 -25.76 1.55
N ASP A 498 -15.35 -26.70 2.50
CA ASP A 498 -16.54 -27.50 2.76
C ASP A 498 -17.69 -26.59 3.24
N ILE A 499 -18.73 -26.52 2.39
CA ILE A 499 -19.93 -25.71 2.58
C ILE A 499 -20.58 -25.98 3.95
N ASN A 500 -20.45 -27.18 4.51
CA ASN A 500 -21.14 -27.53 5.75
C ASN A 500 -20.34 -27.23 7.02
N GLN A 501 -19.06 -26.90 6.93
CA GLN A 501 -18.17 -26.75 8.09
C GLN A 501 -17.69 -25.31 8.31
N SER A 502 -18.05 -24.40 7.40
CA SER A 502 -17.52 -23.04 7.41
C SER A 502 -18.47 -22.02 8.03
N PRO A 503 -17.97 -20.98 8.74
CA PRO A 503 -18.80 -19.89 9.23
C PRO A 503 -19.31 -19.02 8.08
N PHE A 504 -18.79 -19.19 6.85
CA PHE A 504 -19.22 -18.45 5.67
C PHE A 504 -20.64 -18.80 5.17
N ASN A 505 -21.38 -19.66 5.86
CA ASN A 505 -22.78 -19.95 5.59
C ASN A 505 -23.73 -19.63 6.76
N VAL A 506 -23.24 -18.99 7.84
CA VAL A 506 -24.04 -18.58 9.00
C VAL A 506 -23.89 -17.09 9.31
N GLY A 507 -24.71 -16.54 10.21
CA GLY A 507 -24.71 -15.10 10.53
C GLY A 507 -25.08 -14.20 9.35
N LEU A 508 -24.89 -12.89 9.51
CA LEU A 508 -25.26 -11.86 8.53
C LEU A 508 -24.18 -11.68 7.44
N PRO A 509 -24.46 -12.03 6.17
CA PRO A 509 -23.57 -11.72 5.06
C PRO A 509 -23.76 -10.28 4.58
N ILE A 510 -22.68 -9.51 4.54
CA ILE A 510 -22.63 -8.17 3.95
C ILE A 510 -21.64 -8.21 2.78
N GLU A 511 -22.19 -8.09 1.58
CA GLU A 511 -21.41 -7.92 0.36
C GLU A 511 -21.27 -6.44 0.05
N LEU A 512 -20.06 -5.90 0.15
CA LEU A 512 -19.84 -4.48 -0.14
C LEU A 512 -19.91 -4.23 -1.63
N THR A 513 -20.82 -3.34 -2.01
CA THR A 513 -20.98 -2.84 -3.36
C THR A 513 -20.17 -1.56 -3.59
N GLU A 514 -20.11 -1.17 -4.86
CA GLU A 514 -19.59 0.12 -5.28
C GLU A 514 -20.43 1.29 -4.76
N PHE A 515 -19.83 2.47 -4.73
CA PHE A 515 -20.54 3.71 -4.45
C PHE A 515 -21.56 4.04 -5.53
N THR A 516 -22.71 4.55 -5.09
CA THR A 516 -23.71 5.14 -5.99
C THR A 516 -23.24 6.50 -6.52
N ALA A 517 -23.87 6.99 -7.59
CA ALA A 517 -23.62 8.35 -8.09
C ALA A 517 -23.79 9.42 -7.00
N THR A 518 -24.78 9.27 -6.12
CA THR A 518 -24.99 10.18 -4.99
C THR A 518 -23.82 10.16 -4.01
N GLN A 519 -23.26 8.98 -3.73
CA GLN A 519 -22.10 8.81 -2.85
C GLN A 519 -20.81 9.35 -3.48
N VAL A 520 -20.61 9.15 -4.79
CA VAL A 520 -19.48 9.72 -5.53
C VAL A 520 -19.57 11.25 -5.56
N ASN A 521 -20.76 11.80 -5.81
CA ASN A 521 -20.97 13.25 -5.80
C ASN A 521 -20.73 13.85 -4.41
N GLU A 522 -21.23 13.19 -3.35
CA GLU A 522 -20.95 13.60 -1.98
C GLU A 522 -19.44 13.63 -1.71
N LEU A 523 -18.70 12.59 -2.11
CA LEU A 523 -17.26 12.53 -1.94
C LEU A 523 -16.55 13.65 -2.72
N ALA A 524 -16.96 13.91 -3.97
CA ALA A 524 -16.43 15.01 -4.78
C ALA A 524 -16.63 16.36 -4.08
N HIS A 525 -17.81 16.62 -3.51
CA HIS A 525 -18.06 17.83 -2.73
C HIS A 525 -17.17 17.93 -1.49
N ARG A 526 -16.91 16.83 -0.78
CA ARG A 526 -15.99 16.83 0.37
C ARG A 526 -14.55 17.15 -0.04
N HIS A 527 -14.17 16.80 -1.27
CA HIS A 527 -12.91 17.17 -1.91
C HIS A 527 -12.89 18.63 -2.46
N GLY A 528 -13.96 19.40 -2.30
CA GLY A 528 -14.07 20.79 -2.77
C GLY A 528 -14.41 20.93 -4.26
N LEU A 529 -14.82 19.84 -4.91
CA LEU A 529 -15.24 19.85 -6.30
C LEU A 529 -16.74 20.19 -6.38
N ASN A 530 -17.08 21.18 -7.19
CA ASN A 530 -18.46 21.56 -7.49
C ASN A 530 -18.94 20.82 -8.73
N TRP A 531 -18.99 19.49 -8.66
CA TRP A 531 -19.43 18.64 -9.77
C TRP A 531 -20.96 18.59 -9.87
N GLY A 532 -21.44 18.40 -11.10
CA GLY A 532 -22.81 18.01 -11.38
C GLY A 532 -22.89 16.55 -11.81
N ASP A 533 -24.07 16.13 -12.26
CA ASP A 533 -24.34 14.75 -12.65
C ASP A 533 -23.42 14.29 -13.81
N ILE A 534 -23.07 15.20 -14.73
CA ILE A 534 -22.25 14.90 -15.91
C ILE A 534 -20.83 14.48 -15.51
N GLU A 535 -20.19 15.22 -14.61
CA GLU A 535 -18.84 14.91 -14.12
C GLU A 535 -18.82 13.59 -13.35
N VAL A 536 -19.84 13.37 -12.52
CA VAL A 536 -19.99 12.12 -11.75
C VAL A 536 -20.22 10.93 -12.66
N GLU A 537 -21.14 11.03 -13.63
CA GLU A 537 -21.38 9.99 -14.64
C GLU A 537 -20.12 9.71 -15.47
N THR A 538 -19.35 10.74 -15.80
CA THR A 538 -18.09 10.59 -16.55
C THR A 538 -17.07 9.80 -15.75
N LEU A 539 -16.85 10.14 -14.47
CA LEU A 539 -15.94 9.39 -13.61
C LEU A 539 -16.43 7.95 -13.39
N MET A 540 -17.73 7.78 -13.12
CA MET A 540 -18.31 6.46 -12.89
C MET A 540 -18.31 5.58 -14.13
N ARG A 541 -18.36 6.14 -15.34
CA ARG A 541 -18.15 5.36 -16.55
C ARG A 541 -16.72 4.79 -16.61
N ILE A 542 -15.73 5.57 -16.19
CA ILE A 542 -14.31 5.17 -16.24
C ILE A 542 -13.99 4.14 -15.17
N VAL A 543 -14.37 4.36 -13.91
CA VAL A 543 -13.95 3.52 -12.75
C VAL A 543 -15.10 2.97 -11.91
N GLY A 544 -16.33 3.11 -12.36
CA GLY A 544 -17.52 2.74 -11.59
C GLY A 544 -17.65 3.56 -10.31
N GLY A 545 -18.26 2.95 -9.30
CA GLY A 545 -18.25 3.47 -7.93
C GLY A 545 -17.14 2.87 -7.08
N HIS A 546 -16.05 2.39 -7.69
CA HIS A 546 -15.02 1.68 -6.93
C HIS A 546 -14.40 2.57 -5.84
N PRO A 547 -14.57 2.28 -4.54
CA PRO A 547 -14.25 3.21 -3.46
C PRO A 547 -12.83 3.76 -3.47
N TYR A 548 -11.84 2.88 -3.70
CA TYR A 548 -10.44 3.27 -3.78
C TYR A 548 -10.11 4.06 -5.05
N LEU A 549 -10.43 3.53 -6.26
CA LEU A 549 -10.19 4.22 -7.53
C LEU A 549 -10.85 5.61 -7.56
N VAL A 550 -12.09 5.73 -7.10
CA VAL A 550 -12.78 7.04 -7.00
C VAL A 550 -12.00 8.00 -6.10
N ARG A 551 -11.51 7.57 -4.93
CA ARG A 551 -10.70 8.44 -4.07
C ARG A 551 -9.37 8.82 -4.71
N VAL A 552 -8.71 7.91 -5.42
CA VAL A 552 -7.49 8.17 -6.20
C VAL A 552 -7.74 9.23 -7.27
N ALA A 553 -8.81 9.08 -8.07
CA ALA A 553 -9.21 10.11 -9.03
C ALA A 553 -9.43 11.48 -8.35
N LEU A 554 -10.29 11.54 -7.34
CA LEU A 554 -10.64 12.81 -6.70
C LEU A 554 -9.44 13.49 -6.05
N TYR A 555 -8.56 12.73 -5.40
CA TYR A 555 -7.29 13.24 -4.86
C TYR A 555 -6.42 13.87 -5.95
N HIS A 556 -6.18 13.16 -7.07
CA HIS A 556 -5.33 13.67 -8.14
C HIS A 556 -5.95 14.84 -8.91
N LEU A 557 -7.26 14.81 -9.16
CA LEU A 557 -7.98 15.90 -9.84
C LEU A 557 -7.88 17.21 -9.05
N VAL A 558 -8.00 17.14 -7.72
CA VAL A 558 -7.83 18.32 -6.85
C VAL A 558 -6.36 18.74 -6.75
N GLN A 559 -5.46 17.80 -6.46
CA GLN A 559 -4.06 18.11 -6.18
C GLN A 559 -3.32 18.69 -7.39
N TYR A 560 -3.63 18.19 -8.60
CA TYR A 560 -2.94 18.56 -9.84
C TYR A 560 -3.77 19.43 -10.78
N SER A 561 -5.00 19.83 -10.38
CA SER A 561 -5.91 20.64 -11.19
C SER A 561 -6.12 20.07 -12.61
N MET A 562 -6.16 18.74 -12.73
CA MET A 562 -6.33 18.03 -14.00
C MET A 562 -7.80 18.02 -14.42
N SER A 563 -8.09 18.13 -15.72
CA SER A 563 -9.46 18.02 -16.23
C SER A 563 -9.91 16.56 -16.32
N LEU A 564 -11.23 16.30 -16.29
CA LEU A 564 -11.77 14.94 -16.41
C LEU A 564 -11.47 14.31 -17.78
N GLU A 565 -11.37 15.11 -18.83
CA GLU A 565 -11.01 14.64 -20.17
C GLU A 565 -9.57 14.16 -20.22
N GLN A 566 -8.63 14.96 -19.68
CA GLN A 566 -7.22 14.58 -19.58
C GLN A 566 -7.05 13.34 -18.70
N PHE A 567 -7.79 13.29 -17.58
CA PHE A 567 -7.81 12.12 -16.71
C PHE A 567 -8.30 10.88 -17.46
N ALA A 568 -9.39 10.97 -18.24
CA ALA A 568 -9.93 9.84 -18.99
C ALA A 568 -8.95 9.28 -20.03
N GLU A 569 -8.15 10.15 -20.66
CA GLU A 569 -7.13 9.76 -21.64
C GLU A 569 -5.95 9.05 -20.97
N ILE A 570 -5.50 9.53 -19.81
CA ILE A 570 -4.27 9.06 -19.15
C ILE A 570 -4.53 7.88 -18.21
N ALA A 571 -5.72 7.81 -17.58
CA ALA A 571 -6.09 6.78 -16.61
C ALA A 571 -5.86 5.32 -17.05
N PRO A 572 -6.22 4.89 -18.29
CA PRO A 572 -6.00 3.52 -18.77
C PRO A 572 -4.58 3.29 -19.33
N THR A 573 -3.60 4.13 -19.01
CA THR A 573 -2.22 4.01 -19.52
C THR A 573 -1.24 3.66 -18.40
N GLU A 574 -0.03 3.25 -18.76
CA GLU A 574 1.06 3.02 -17.78
C GLU A 574 1.49 4.30 -17.06
N ALA A 575 1.32 5.46 -17.70
CA ALA A 575 1.54 6.77 -17.07
C ALA A 575 0.33 7.22 -16.23
N GLY A 576 -0.74 6.43 -16.23
CA GLY A 576 -1.98 6.69 -15.51
C GLY A 576 -1.85 6.48 -14.02
N ILE A 577 -2.69 7.19 -13.27
CA ILE A 577 -2.74 7.10 -11.80
C ILE A 577 -3.18 5.71 -11.29
N TYR A 578 -3.66 4.84 -12.19
CA TYR A 578 -4.08 3.47 -11.89
C TYR A 578 -3.09 2.40 -12.37
N GLY A 579 -1.88 2.78 -12.83
CA GLY A 579 -0.90 1.84 -13.36
C GLY A 579 -0.65 0.64 -12.44
N ASP A 580 -0.46 0.88 -11.15
CA ASP A 580 -0.23 -0.20 -10.17
C ASP A 580 -1.42 -1.15 -10.02
N HIS A 581 -2.64 -0.60 -9.94
CA HIS A 581 -3.88 -1.38 -9.86
C HIS A 581 -4.05 -2.28 -11.11
N LEU A 582 -3.82 -1.68 -12.27
CA LEU A 582 -3.98 -2.36 -13.56
C LEU A 582 -2.91 -3.42 -13.79
N ARG A 583 -1.64 -3.12 -13.47
CA ARG A 583 -0.53 -4.08 -13.54
C ARG A 583 -0.72 -5.25 -12.58
N ARG A 584 -1.22 -5.01 -11.36
CA ARG A 584 -1.51 -6.10 -10.40
C ARG A 584 -2.53 -7.08 -10.97
N HIS A 585 -3.61 -6.56 -11.56
CA HIS A 585 -4.60 -7.39 -12.23
C HIS A 585 -4.04 -8.10 -13.46
N LEU A 586 -3.23 -7.42 -14.28
CA LEU A 586 -2.57 -8.02 -15.44
C LEU A 586 -1.66 -9.19 -15.03
N TRP A 587 -0.85 -8.97 -14.00
CA TRP A 587 0.05 -9.99 -13.47
C TRP A 587 -0.73 -11.20 -12.95
N ASN A 588 -1.80 -11.00 -12.18
CA ASN A 588 -2.67 -12.09 -11.72
C ASN A 588 -3.28 -12.89 -12.89
N LEU A 589 -3.80 -12.19 -13.91
CA LEU A 589 -4.39 -12.84 -15.08
C LEU A 589 -3.37 -13.66 -15.87
N GLN A 590 -2.13 -13.20 -15.99
CA GLN A 590 -1.07 -13.94 -16.69
C GLN A 590 -0.69 -15.25 -16.00
N GLN A 591 -0.80 -15.31 -14.67
CA GLN A 591 -0.62 -16.56 -13.93
C GLN A 591 -1.75 -17.58 -14.20
N HIS A 592 -2.86 -17.14 -14.80
CA HIS A 592 -4.03 -17.95 -15.11
C HIS A 592 -4.49 -17.75 -16.57
N PRO A 593 -3.82 -18.37 -17.56
CA PRO A 593 -4.08 -18.14 -18.99
C PRO A 593 -5.54 -18.33 -19.42
N GLU A 594 -6.25 -19.28 -18.81
CA GLU A 594 -7.69 -19.51 -19.07
C GLU A 594 -8.55 -18.31 -18.63
N LEU A 595 -8.23 -17.69 -17.48
CA LEU A 595 -8.89 -16.47 -17.00
C LEU A 595 -8.53 -15.26 -17.87
N ALA A 596 -7.27 -15.12 -18.26
CA ALA A 596 -6.83 -14.07 -19.17
C ALA A 596 -7.59 -14.13 -20.51
N GLN A 597 -7.71 -15.33 -21.08
CA GLN A 597 -8.43 -15.52 -22.34
C GLN A 597 -9.93 -15.25 -22.20
N ALA A 598 -10.54 -15.72 -21.11
CA ALA A 598 -11.94 -15.42 -20.83
C ALA A 598 -12.16 -13.92 -20.67
N PHE A 599 -11.29 -13.22 -19.94
CA PHE A 599 -11.42 -11.78 -19.75
C PHE A 599 -11.18 -10.99 -21.03
N TYR A 600 -10.23 -11.42 -21.87
CA TYR A 600 -10.00 -10.85 -23.20
C TYR A 600 -11.28 -10.86 -24.06
N GLN A 601 -12.02 -11.98 -24.06
CA GLN A 601 -13.30 -12.06 -24.77
C GLN A 601 -14.31 -11.01 -24.26
N VAL A 602 -14.34 -10.76 -22.96
CA VAL A 602 -15.24 -9.80 -22.33
C VAL A 602 -14.88 -8.36 -22.69
N VAL A 603 -13.60 -7.97 -22.62
CA VAL A 603 -13.17 -6.59 -22.91
C VAL A 603 -13.23 -6.24 -24.39
N CYS A 604 -13.04 -7.21 -25.29
CA CYS A 604 -13.15 -6.99 -26.73
C CYS A 604 -14.58 -6.99 -27.26
N SER A 605 -15.55 -7.45 -26.48
CA SER A 605 -16.95 -7.50 -26.89
C SER A 605 -17.67 -6.19 -26.57
N SER A 606 -18.46 -5.70 -27.53
CA SER A 606 -19.39 -4.59 -27.33
C SER A 606 -20.74 -5.02 -26.73
N GLN A 607 -20.94 -6.33 -26.54
CA GLN A 607 -22.15 -6.93 -25.97
C GLN A 607 -21.78 -7.86 -24.81
N PRO A 608 -22.69 -8.12 -23.86
CA PRO A 608 -22.45 -9.11 -22.82
C PRO A 608 -22.04 -10.47 -23.41
N VAL A 609 -21.12 -11.17 -22.74
CA VAL A 609 -20.53 -12.43 -23.20
C VAL A 609 -20.90 -13.55 -22.23
N GLU A 610 -21.40 -14.67 -22.72
CA GLU A 610 -21.59 -15.86 -21.89
C GLU A 610 -20.24 -16.59 -21.74
N LEU A 611 -19.83 -16.82 -20.48
CA LEU A 611 -18.61 -17.54 -20.13
C LEU A 611 -18.96 -18.82 -19.36
N GLU A 612 -18.02 -19.77 -19.33
CA GLU A 612 -18.12 -20.91 -18.41
C GLU A 612 -18.28 -20.41 -16.96
N SER A 613 -19.22 -21.00 -16.21
CA SER A 613 -19.63 -20.50 -14.88
C SER A 613 -18.46 -20.29 -13.93
N ILE A 614 -17.45 -21.18 -13.95
CA ILE A 614 -16.28 -21.07 -13.07
C ILE A 614 -15.38 -19.89 -13.44
N LEU A 615 -15.22 -19.59 -14.72
CA LEU A 615 -14.41 -18.47 -15.21
C LEU A 615 -15.15 -17.15 -14.94
N ALA A 616 -16.45 -17.11 -15.22
CA ALA A 616 -17.32 -15.96 -14.92
C ALA A 616 -17.27 -15.61 -13.43
N PHE A 617 -17.41 -16.62 -12.56
CA PHE A 617 -17.35 -16.47 -11.12
C PHE A 617 -15.98 -15.97 -10.64
N LYS A 618 -14.87 -16.54 -11.14
CA LYS A 618 -13.52 -16.10 -10.76
C LYS A 618 -13.24 -14.66 -11.19
N LEU A 619 -13.57 -14.29 -12.43
CA LEU A 619 -13.40 -12.91 -12.91
C LEU A 619 -14.26 -11.91 -12.12
N HIS A 620 -15.48 -12.30 -11.76
CA HIS A 620 -16.34 -11.46 -10.92
C HIS A 620 -15.75 -11.27 -9.52
N SER A 621 -15.21 -12.36 -8.96
CA SER A 621 -14.58 -12.38 -7.64
C SER A 621 -13.27 -11.58 -7.57
N LEU A 622 -12.54 -11.51 -8.69
CA LEU A 622 -11.40 -10.59 -8.90
C LEU A 622 -11.83 -9.13 -9.05
N GLY A 623 -13.12 -8.86 -9.18
CA GLY A 623 -13.63 -7.52 -9.39
C GLY A 623 -13.41 -6.97 -10.80
N LEU A 624 -13.22 -7.83 -11.80
CA LEU A 624 -12.94 -7.43 -13.19
C LEU A 624 -14.18 -7.36 -14.08
N VAL A 625 -15.25 -8.10 -13.75
CA VAL A 625 -16.49 -8.15 -14.53
C VAL A 625 -17.75 -7.97 -13.67
N HIS A 626 -18.82 -7.52 -14.31
CA HIS A 626 -20.18 -7.60 -13.80
C HIS A 626 -20.91 -8.83 -14.37
N LEU A 627 -21.75 -9.44 -13.55
CA LEU A 627 -22.65 -10.52 -13.98
C LEU A 627 -24.00 -9.91 -14.37
N GLN A 628 -24.49 -10.21 -15.57
CA GLN A 628 -25.80 -9.82 -16.09
C GLN A 628 -26.55 -11.06 -16.57
N GLY A 629 -27.33 -11.67 -15.67
CA GLY A 629 -27.91 -13.00 -15.94
C GLY A 629 -26.81 -14.05 -16.07
N ASN A 630 -26.75 -14.74 -17.21
CA ASN A 630 -25.68 -15.71 -17.54
C ASN A 630 -24.51 -15.06 -18.31
N GLU A 631 -24.65 -13.80 -18.69
CA GLU A 631 -23.64 -13.07 -19.45
C GLU A 631 -22.80 -12.20 -18.52
N VAL A 632 -21.63 -11.79 -19.00
CA VAL A 632 -20.72 -10.91 -18.28
C VAL A 632 -20.33 -9.71 -19.11
N THR A 633 -20.08 -8.59 -18.45
CA THR A 633 -19.58 -7.35 -19.05
C THR A 633 -18.34 -6.86 -18.30
N PRO A 634 -17.43 -6.09 -18.95
CA PRO A 634 -16.35 -5.45 -18.24
C PRO A 634 -16.89 -4.60 -17.10
N ARG A 635 -16.24 -4.64 -15.94
CA ARG A 635 -16.72 -3.88 -14.79
C ARG A 635 -16.64 -2.37 -15.03
N PHE A 636 -15.51 -1.92 -15.60
CA PHE A 636 -15.21 -0.52 -15.84
C PHE A 636 -14.66 -0.30 -17.25
N GLU A 637 -14.89 0.88 -17.84
CA GLU A 637 -14.28 1.26 -19.11
C GLU A 637 -12.75 1.34 -19.00
N LEU A 638 -12.22 1.70 -17.83
CA LEU A 638 -10.79 1.63 -17.51
C LEU A 638 -10.20 0.26 -17.88
N TYR A 639 -10.87 -0.82 -17.49
CA TYR A 639 -10.41 -2.18 -17.76
C TYR A 639 -10.54 -2.53 -19.24
N GLN A 640 -11.64 -2.14 -19.87
CA GLN A 640 -11.83 -2.35 -21.30
C GLN A 640 -10.68 -1.73 -22.11
N ASN A 641 -10.35 -0.48 -21.83
CA ASN A 641 -9.32 0.27 -22.54
C ASN A 641 -7.91 -0.26 -22.23
N TYR A 642 -7.61 -0.61 -20.98
CA TYR A 642 -6.28 -1.08 -20.59
C TYR A 642 -5.99 -2.52 -21.07
N PHE A 643 -6.91 -3.46 -20.81
CA PHE A 643 -6.68 -4.89 -21.05
C PHE A 643 -6.95 -5.32 -22.49
N GLY A 644 -7.85 -4.63 -23.22
CA GLY A 644 -8.21 -5.01 -24.59
C GLY A 644 -7.03 -5.05 -25.56
N HIS A 645 -6.02 -4.20 -25.35
CA HIS A 645 -4.80 -4.17 -26.16
C HIS A 645 -3.70 -5.11 -25.63
N ARG A 646 -3.73 -5.48 -24.35
CA ARG A 646 -2.64 -6.17 -23.65
C ARG A 646 -2.85 -7.67 -23.50
N LEU A 647 -4.09 -8.12 -23.43
CA LEU A 647 -4.44 -9.54 -23.37
C LEU A 647 -4.60 -10.17 -24.77
N MET A 648 -4.26 -9.43 -25.83
CA MET A 648 -4.38 -9.89 -27.21
C MET A 648 -3.48 -11.11 -27.45
N ILE A 649 -4.08 -12.30 -27.47
CA ILE A 649 -3.34 -13.56 -27.57
C ILE A 649 -2.71 -13.72 -28.96
N LYS A 650 -1.42 -14.09 -28.99
CA LYS A 650 -0.72 -14.58 -30.19
C LYS A 650 -1.37 -15.91 -30.62
N THR A 651 -2.13 -15.90 -31.70
CA THR A 651 -2.59 -17.13 -32.40
C THR A 651 -1.44 -17.89 -33.04
#